data_AF-A0A8C3XN70-F1
#
_entry.id   AF-A0A8C3XN70-F1
#
_cell.length_a   1.000
_cell.length_b   1.000
_cell.length_c   1.000
_cell.angle_alpha   90.00
_cell.angle_beta   90.00
_cell.angle_gamma   90.00
#
_symmetry.space_group_name_H-M   'P 1'
#
loop_
_entity.id
_entity.type
_entity.pdbx_description
1 polymer ?
#
loop_
_entity_poly.entity_id
_entity_poly.type
_entity_poly.pdbx_seq_one_letter_code
_entity_poly.pdbx_strand_id
1 'polypeptide(L)'
;SAAELEGPEPSAEGAARAGGGWRPFPAGPRSSPRPTAGPAPPPRLPWAMTRDSPGGGPPPGGRLSPRKAPAPPAGSQAQHDEHKRELEALRAELDGDQLVKQNTDLLSALEDLERRCTALKEENGLLRRSSFPEMQEKVKRLKRKNADLAIIAKRLEERARKLQESNLKVVNAPIPLSLKGSNVELCKKAFARQRAKDLSEQASILLAKDKQIEALQRECWELQAKLATGKEGSCWLNLSDFDRLLRESQKEVLRLQRQITSSPDIKPVPLGNVSEEYENIPLKTDPDSKNQIQHLEVELSKKSKQCENLEQEMEKKQKKCEELEMQRQEVLTENARMAEENAQLSGKTKWTEKIESENADLKVKLMGVTEERNSAVQLTKGLQTKVEDLEHILKDMKEMAERRQQLEVDHEETLLVLQKKEEEVRYLQQAQVEAKREHEEVVQLLEAQVRELENQYHSQTEHFNLLSQELEQLQIQNSDLVTSDLPHATCCSSEDCHALQCSKNINDVDFVSTPAASKKQTKKLEFQSNSSKSESTQYSPKSCPTPEGDSGGEMDELETDKFSLILEPERQGPAKLQVFLARYSYDPFDGPNKNPEAELPLTAGEYIYIYGEMDEDGFFEGELMDAGPPDAPLDVQVQPDPSADILVISWLPVTIDAAGSSNGVRVTGYAVYVNGQRVTEVISPTAGSAIVELSQLEMLQGSQKVSVRTVSPNGESA
;
A
#
# COMPACT_ATOMS: atom_id res chain seq x y z
N SER A 1 51.13 -2.64 -41.77
CA SER A 1 49.77 -2.12 -42.00
C SER A 1 49.08 -2.10 -40.65
N ALA A 2 48.60 -0.98 -40.07
CA ALA A 2 47.94 0.18 -40.67
C ALA A 2 46.61 -0.20 -41.37
N ALA A 3 45.46 0.47 -41.19
CA ALA A 3 45.14 1.64 -40.36
C ALA A 3 43.74 1.43 -39.66
N GLU A 4 43.34 2.05 -38.54
CA GLU A 4 43.79 3.29 -37.85
C GLU A 4 43.19 4.60 -38.43
N LEU A 5 43.01 5.64 -37.59
CA LEU A 5 42.16 6.84 -37.81
C LEU A 5 40.62 6.57 -37.75
N GLU A 6 39.73 7.48 -37.35
CA GLU A 6 39.90 8.89 -36.88
C GLU A 6 38.79 9.30 -35.88
N GLY A 7 39.01 10.40 -35.13
CA GLY A 7 37.94 11.17 -34.46
C GLY A 7 37.32 12.21 -35.42
N PRO A 8 36.37 13.05 -34.96
CA PRO A 8 36.81 14.21 -34.16
C PRO A 8 35.83 14.70 -33.08
N GLU A 9 36.34 15.52 -32.16
CA GLU A 9 35.55 16.47 -31.36
C GLU A 9 35.44 17.81 -32.12
N PRO A 10 34.51 18.73 -31.78
CA PRO A 10 35.01 19.86 -30.98
C PRO A 10 34.01 20.59 -30.05
N SER A 11 34.61 21.19 -29.01
CA SER A 11 34.26 22.49 -28.40
C SER A 11 33.11 22.59 -27.40
N ALA A 12 33.42 23.23 -26.28
CA ALA A 12 32.51 23.70 -25.25
C ALA A 12 32.44 25.24 -25.23
N GLU A 13 31.36 25.80 -24.68
CA GLU A 13 31.38 26.95 -23.75
C GLU A 13 29.98 27.17 -23.15
N GLY A 14 29.88 27.80 -21.96
CA GLY A 14 28.58 28.13 -21.32
C GLY A 14 28.52 27.95 -19.80
N ALA A 15 29.30 28.73 -19.04
CA ALA A 15 29.30 28.65 -17.56
C ALA A 15 28.36 29.67 -16.90
N ALA A 16 27.48 29.23 -15.98
CA ALA A 16 26.74 30.13 -15.08
C ALA A 16 26.34 29.49 -13.73
N ARG A 17 27.10 29.87 -12.68
CA ARG A 17 26.74 30.10 -11.26
C ARG A 17 25.47 29.49 -10.61
N ALA A 18 25.69 29.08 -9.36
CA ALA A 18 24.75 29.00 -8.23
C ALA A 18 23.64 27.93 -8.33
N GLY A 19 23.11 27.42 -7.21
CA GLY A 19 23.51 27.62 -5.81
C GLY A 19 22.32 27.41 -4.86
N GLY A 20 22.34 26.33 -4.09
CA GLY A 20 21.33 26.03 -3.08
C GLY A 20 21.95 25.28 -1.90
N GLY A 21 21.48 25.45 -0.66
CA GLY A 21 20.24 26.12 -0.24
C GLY A 21 19.40 25.14 0.57
N TRP A 22 19.51 25.22 1.90
CA TRP A 22 18.92 24.24 2.81
C TRP A 22 17.53 24.66 3.29
N ARG A 23 16.59 23.70 3.30
CA ARG A 23 15.22 23.76 3.89
C ARG A 23 14.20 24.66 3.16
N PRO A 24 12.89 24.52 3.42
CA PRO A 24 12.19 23.48 4.20
C PRO A 24 11.17 22.65 3.38
N PHE A 25 10.68 21.55 3.96
CA PHE A 25 9.44 20.90 3.50
C PHE A 25 8.22 21.72 3.98
N PRO A 26 7.27 22.08 3.10
CA PRO A 26 5.90 22.43 3.50
C PRO A 26 5.07 21.15 3.72
N ALA A 27 4.01 21.24 4.52
CA ALA A 27 3.12 20.11 4.80
C ALA A 27 2.19 19.81 3.62
N GLY A 28 2.04 18.52 3.26
CA GLY A 28 1.07 18.07 2.25
C GLY A 28 -0.31 17.78 2.87
N PRO A 29 -1.42 18.32 2.32
CA PRO A 29 -2.76 18.01 2.79
C PRO A 29 -3.17 16.58 2.40
N ARG A 30 -3.83 15.85 3.31
CA ARG A 30 -4.42 14.54 3.03
C ARG A 30 -5.93 14.65 2.79
N SER A 31 -6.32 14.95 1.55
CA SER A 31 -7.69 14.81 1.07
C SER A 31 -7.99 13.34 0.71
N SER A 32 -8.66 12.62 1.60
CA SER A 32 -9.19 11.28 1.29
C SER A 32 -10.39 11.36 0.34
N PRO A 33 -10.49 10.52 -0.71
CA PRO A 33 -11.66 10.50 -1.59
C PRO A 33 -12.90 9.96 -0.85
N ARG A 34 -14.02 10.65 -1.04
CA ARG A 34 -15.34 10.28 -0.48
C ARG A 34 -15.91 9.07 -1.25
N PRO A 35 -16.46 8.03 -0.57
CA PRO A 35 -17.13 6.93 -1.25
C PRO A 35 -18.42 7.41 -1.94
N THR A 36 -18.65 6.95 -3.17
CA THR A 36 -19.88 7.22 -3.92
C THR A 36 -21.03 6.35 -3.42
N ALA A 37 -22.20 6.96 -3.22
CA ALA A 37 -23.40 6.26 -2.78
C ALA A 37 -24.02 5.43 -3.92
N GLY A 38 -24.61 4.28 -3.59
CA GLY A 38 -25.42 3.48 -4.51
C GLY A 38 -26.75 4.15 -4.87
N PRO A 39 -27.45 3.66 -5.91
CA PRO A 39 -28.66 4.29 -6.44
C PRO A 39 -29.85 4.25 -5.47
N ALA A 40 -30.65 5.31 -5.48
CA ALA A 40 -31.86 5.43 -4.67
C ALA A 40 -33.05 4.61 -5.26
N PRO A 41 -33.98 4.13 -4.41
CA PRO A 41 -35.21 3.47 -4.87
C PRO A 41 -36.23 4.46 -5.47
N PRO A 42 -37.17 4.00 -6.32
CA PRO A 42 -38.16 4.85 -6.96
C PRO A 42 -39.22 5.41 -6.00
N PRO A 43 -39.86 6.55 -6.34
CA PRO A 43 -40.77 7.26 -5.45
C PRO A 43 -42.12 6.55 -5.26
N ARG A 44 -42.66 6.61 -4.04
CA ARG A 44 -44.06 6.26 -3.73
C ARG A 44 -44.94 7.51 -3.82
N LEU A 45 -46.05 7.43 -4.55
CA LEU A 45 -47.13 8.42 -4.47
C LEU A 45 -48.11 8.09 -3.33
N PRO A 46 -48.82 9.08 -2.76
CA PRO A 46 -49.45 8.92 -1.46
C PRO A 46 -50.95 8.61 -1.51
N TRP A 47 -51.38 7.62 -0.73
CA TRP A 47 -52.59 7.70 0.08
C TRP A 47 -52.54 6.61 1.16
N ALA A 48 -52.70 7.02 2.42
CA ALA A 48 -52.85 6.11 3.55
C ALA A 48 -54.24 6.34 4.16
N MET A 49 -55.15 5.39 3.97
CA MET A 49 -56.41 5.33 4.70
C MET A 49 -56.29 4.25 5.78
N THR A 50 -56.44 4.67 7.03
CA THR A 50 -56.40 3.79 8.20
C THR A 50 -57.59 2.83 8.23
N ARG A 51 -57.35 1.60 8.71
CA ARG A 51 -58.37 0.71 9.28
C ARG A 51 -57.72 -0.39 10.09
N ASP A 52 -57.84 -0.28 11.41
CA ASP A 52 -57.53 -1.34 12.35
C ASP A 52 -58.51 -2.52 12.22
N SER A 53 -58.03 -3.71 12.61
CA SER A 53 -58.88 -4.89 12.75
C SER A 53 -59.58 -4.92 14.12
N PRO A 54 -60.86 -5.28 14.18
CA PRO A 54 -61.49 -5.73 15.43
C PRO A 54 -61.81 -7.23 15.37
N GLY A 55 -61.19 -8.00 16.27
CA GLY A 55 -61.66 -9.35 16.61
C GLY A 55 -62.53 -9.30 17.88
N GLY A 56 -63.80 -9.71 17.78
CA GLY A 56 -64.75 -9.68 18.91
C GLY A 56 -66.03 -10.47 18.60
N GLY A 57 -66.49 -11.26 19.58
CA GLY A 57 -67.56 -12.25 19.40
C GLY A 57 -69.02 -11.74 19.49
N PRO A 58 -70.00 -12.63 19.24
CA PRO A 58 -71.45 -12.35 19.15
C PRO A 58 -72.09 -12.23 20.56
N PRO A 59 -73.34 -11.69 20.75
CA PRO A 59 -74.60 -12.24 20.20
C PRO A 59 -75.74 -11.18 20.03
N PRO A 60 -77.07 -11.48 20.12
CA PRO A 60 -77.87 -12.56 19.53
C PRO A 60 -79.10 -12.07 18.69
N GLY A 61 -79.66 -12.98 17.87
CA GLY A 61 -81.10 -13.28 17.83
C GLY A 61 -82.14 -12.23 17.36
N GLY A 62 -82.83 -12.53 16.25
CA GLY A 62 -84.08 -11.84 15.86
C GLY A 62 -84.84 -12.57 14.75
N ARG A 63 -86.04 -13.11 15.06
CA ARG A 63 -86.97 -13.66 14.05
C ARG A 63 -87.72 -12.54 13.34
N LEU A 64 -88.11 -12.77 12.08
CA LEU A 64 -89.53 -12.82 11.69
C LEU A 64 -89.73 -13.54 10.34
N SER A 65 -90.97 -13.90 10.02
CA SER A 65 -91.35 -14.89 9.00
C SER A 65 -92.07 -14.27 7.78
N PRO A 66 -92.15 -14.95 6.62
CA PRO A 66 -92.52 -14.32 5.35
C PRO A 66 -94.03 -14.18 5.10
N ARG A 67 -94.38 -13.33 4.11
CA ARG A 67 -95.70 -13.30 3.45
C ARG A 67 -95.58 -13.73 1.97
N LYS A 68 -96.68 -14.23 1.40
CA LYS A 68 -96.67 -15.16 0.25
C LYS A 68 -97.49 -14.65 -0.96
N ALA A 69 -96.83 -14.53 -2.11
CA ALA A 69 -97.40 -14.37 -3.47
C ALA A 69 -98.25 -13.08 -3.68
N PRO A 70 -98.66 -12.68 -4.91
CA PRO A 70 -99.15 -13.51 -6.03
C PRO A 70 -98.16 -13.71 -7.19
N ALA A 71 -98.54 -14.54 -8.17
CA ALA A 71 -97.78 -14.77 -9.41
C ALA A 71 -98.30 -13.93 -10.59
N PRO A 72 -97.42 -13.35 -11.44
CA PRO A 72 -97.77 -12.79 -12.75
C PRO A 72 -97.88 -13.89 -13.84
N PRO A 73 -98.41 -13.58 -15.05
CA PRO A 73 -98.92 -14.60 -15.97
C PRO A 73 -97.86 -15.30 -16.85
N ALA A 74 -98.28 -16.40 -17.49
CA ALA A 74 -97.47 -17.33 -18.29
C ALA A 74 -96.99 -16.79 -19.66
N GLY A 75 -96.64 -15.50 -19.76
CA GLY A 75 -96.09 -14.87 -20.97
C GLY A 75 -94.56 -14.72 -20.97
N SER A 76 -93.91 -14.76 -19.81
CA SER A 76 -92.50 -14.31 -19.67
C SER A 76 -91.47 -15.42 -19.46
N GLN A 77 -91.89 -16.68 -19.26
CA GLN A 77 -90.95 -17.78 -18.99
C GLN A 77 -90.12 -18.16 -20.22
N ALA A 78 -90.69 -18.12 -21.44
CA ALA A 78 -89.96 -18.45 -22.66
C ALA A 78 -88.72 -17.55 -22.87
N GLN A 79 -88.90 -16.23 -22.79
CA GLN A 79 -87.79 -15.26 -22.92
C GLN A 79 -86.79 -15.35 -21.75
N HIS A 80 -87.25 -15.67 -20.54
CA HIS A 80 -86.36 -15.84 -19.39
C HIS A 80 -85.53 -17.13 -19.50
N ASP A 81 -86.11 -18.24 -19.98
CA ASP A 81 -85.38 -19.49 -20.19
C ASP A 81 -84.46 -19.42 -21.43
N GLU A 82 -84.80 -18.61 -22.43
CA GLU A 82 -83.96 -18.33 -23.61
C GLU A 82 -82.74 -17.47 -23.23
N HIS A 83 -82.94 -16.29 -22.62
CA HIS A 83 -81.83 -15.49 -22.08
C HIS A 83 -81.01 -16.22 -21.01
N LYS A 84 -81.63 -17.11 -20.23
CA LYS A 84 -80.89 -17.97 -19.29
C LYS A 84 -79.99 -18.96 -20.03
N ARG A 85 -80.45 -19.58 -21.12
CA ARG A 85 -79.60 -20.44 -21.97
C ARG A 85 -78.49 -19.66 -22.65
N GLU A 86 -78.75 -18.44 -23.12
CA GLU A 86 -77.70 -17.56 -23.65
C GLU A 86 -76.66 -17.21 -22.57
N LEU A 87 -77.08 -16.89 -21.34
CA LEU A 87 -76.18 -16.64 -20.22
C LEU A 87 -75.42 -17.88 -19.73
N GLU A 88 -76.02 -19.07 -19.84
CA GLU A 88 -75.34 -20.35 -19.54
C GLU A 88 -74.39 -20.77 -20.66
N ALA A 89 -74.70 -20.45 -21.92
CA ALA A 89 -73.81 -20.66 -23.08
C ALA A 89 -72.62 -19.68 -23.06
N LEU A 90 -72.85 -18.38 -22.86
CA LEU A 90 -71.79 -17.37 -22.71
C LEU A 90 -70.90 -17.63 -21.47
N ARG A 91 -71.45 -18.28 -20.44
CA ARG A 91 -70.68 -18.77 -19.28
C ARG A 91 -69.84 -20.01 -19.58
N ALA A 92 -70.18 -20.79 -20.61
CA ALA A 92 -69.40 -21.92 -21.09
C ALA A 92 -68.38 -21.54 -22.18
N GLU A 93 -68.63 -20.48 -22.96
CA GLU A 93 -67.67 -19.88 -23.89
C GLU A 93 -66.63 -18.99 -23.18
N LEU A 94 -66.97 -18.46 -22.00
CA LEU A 94 -65.98 -17.87 -21.09
C LEU A 94 -65.12 -19.00 -20.51
N ASP A 95 -63.90 -19.10 -21.03
CA ASP A 95 -62.85 -20.11 -20.79
C ASP A 95 -62.25 -20.07 -19.35
N GLY A 96 -63.15 -20.02 -18.35
CA GLY A 96 -62.84 -19.71 -16.96
C GLY A 96 -62.01 -20.79 -16.28
N ASP A 97 -62.24 -22.06 -16.59
CA ASP A 97 -61.44 -23.16 -16.02
C ASP A 97 -60.00 -23.15 -16.58
N GLN A 98 -59.81 -22.78 -17.85
CA GLN A 98 -58.48 -22.60 -18.43
C GLN A 98 -57.79 -21.36 -17.86
N LEU A 99 -58.51 -20.26 -17.64
CA LEU A 99 -57.97 -19.05 -17.02
C LEU A 99 -57.67 -19.24 -15.52
N VAL A 100 -58.48 -20.01 -14.79
CA VAL A 100 -58.20 -20.42 -13.41
C VAL A 100 -56.96 -21.30 -13.37
N LYS A 101 -56.83 -22.27 -14.28
CA LYS A 101 -55.63 -23.11 -14.39
C LYS A 101 -54.38 -22.29 -14.70
N GLN A 102 -54.44 -21.34 -15.64
CA GLN A 102 -53.33 -20.43 -15.92
C GLN A 102 -52.96 -19.60 -14.69
N ASN A 103 -53.94 -19.13 -13.90
CA ASN A 103 -53.66 -18.44 -12.64
C ASN A 103 -53.03 -19.36 -11.58
N THR A 104 -53.44 -20.64 -11.45
CA THR A 104 -52.78 -21.57 -10.52
C THR A 104 -51.35 -21.93 -10.96
N ASP A 105 -51.14 -22.10 -12.26
CA ASP A 105 -49.83 -22.39 -12.84
C ASP A 105 -48.88 -21.18 -12.66
N LEU A 106 -49.39 -19.94 -12.83
CA LEU A 106 -48.65 -18.70 -12.55
C LEU A 106 -48.35 -18.50 -11.06
N LEU A 107 -49.28 -18.85 -10.15
CA LEU A 107 -49.05 -18.79 -8.71
C LEU A 107 -47.95 -19.78 -8.29
N SER A 108 -47.99 -21.03 -8.78
CA SER A 108 -46.91 -22.00 -8.55
C SER A 108 -45.57 -21.47 -9.09
N ALA A 109 -45.55 -20.90 -10.29
CA ALA A 109 -44.33 -20.34 -10.89
C ALA A 109 -43.78 -19.13 -10.11
N LEU A 110 -44.65 -18.34 -9.47
CA LEU A 110 -44.25 -17.25 -8.56
C LEU A 110 -43.66 -17.79 -7.25
N GLU A 111 -44.26 -18.81 -6.64
CA GLU A 111 -43.67 -19.48 -5.46
C GLU A 111 -42.32 -20.15 -5.79
N ASP A 112 -42.21 -20.79 -6.96
CA ASP A 112 -40.95 -21.35 -7.46
C ASP A 112 -39.89 -20.27 -7.70
N LEU A 113 -40.30 -19.06 -8.13
CA LEU A 113 -39.40 -17.93 -8.29
C LEU A 113 -38.99 -17.34 -6.94
N GLU A 114 -39.92 -17.17 -6.00
CA GLU A 114 -39.63 -16.68 -4.64
C GLU A 114 -38.67 -17.63 -3.91
N ARG A 115 -38.92 -18.94 -3.96
CA ARG A 115 -38.02 -19.97 -3.39
C ARG A 115 -36.62 -19.99 -4.02
N ARG A 116 -36.49 -19.61 -5.31
CA ARG A 116 -35.17 -19.40 -5.95
C ARG A 116 -34.54 -18.07 -5.54
N CYS A 117 -35.32 -17.00 -5.38
CA CYS A 117 -34.84 -15.71 -4.92
C CYS A 117 -34.37 -15.73 -3.45
N THR A 118 -35.00 -16.52 -2.56
CA THR A 118 -34.50 -16.72 -1.19
C THR A 118 -33.20 -17.52 -1.19
N ALA A 119 -33.12 -18.64 -1.91
CA ALA A 119 -31.90 -19.45 -2.04
C ALA A 119 -30.71 -18.63 -2.58
N LEU A 120 -30.90 -17.89 -3.69
CA LEU A 120 -29.87 -17.02 -4.26
C LEU A 120 -29.45 -15.87 -3.32
N LYS A 121 -30.36 -15.39 -2.45
CA LYS A 121 -30.09 -14.37 -1.45
C LYS A 121 -29.29 -14.94 -0.27
N GLU A 122 -29.56 -16.17 0.13
CA GLU A 122 -28.77 -16.91 1.13
C GLU A 122 -27.37 -17.25 0.61
N GLU A 123 -27.26 -17.71 -0.64
CA GLU A 123 -25.98 -17.95 -1.32
C GLU A 123 -25.16 -16.66 -1.45
N ASN A 124 -25.75 -15.56 -1.93
CA ASN A 124 -25.09 -14.25 -1.93
C ASN A 124 -24.70 -13.80 -0.51
N GLY A 125 -25.51 -14.14 0.50
CA GLY A 125 -25.20 -13.92 1.91
C GLY A 125 -24.03 -14.76 2.42
N LEU A 126 -23.84 -15.99 1.91
CA LEU A 126 -22.69 -16.84 2.19
C LEU A 126 -21.43 -16.35 1.48
N LEU A 127 -21.52 -16.04 0.18
CA LEU A 127 -20.41 -15.50 -0.61
C LEU A 127 -19.89 -14.15 -0.07
N ARG A 128 -20.80 -13.27 0.40
CA ARG A 128 -20.41 -12.05 1.12
C ARG A 128 -19.75 -12.35 2.46
N ARG A 129 -20.24 -13.35 3.21
CA ARG A 129 -19.64 -13.78 4.49
C ARG A 129 -18.31 -14.50 4.36
N SER A 130 -17.98 -15.12 3.22
CA SER A 130 -16.67 -15.75 2.98
C SER A 130 -15.66 -14.78 2.35
N SER A 131 -16.08 -13.96 1.38
CA SER A 131 -15.18 -13.06 0.66
C SER A 131 -14.81 -11.81 1.47
N PHE A 132 -15.74 -11.25 2.27
CA PHE A 132 -15.48 -10.01 3.01
C PHE A 132 -14.41 -10.17 4.10
N PRO A 133 -14.40 -11.22 4.97
CA PRO A 133 -13.35 -11.40 5.96
C PRO A 133 -11.96 -11.59 5.34
N GLU A 134 -11.85 -12.35 4.25
CA GLU A 134 -10.56 -12.57 3.59
C GLU A 134 -9.99 -11.27 2.99
N MET A 135 -10.86 -10.42 2.41
CA MET A 135 -10.46 -9.08 1.95
C MET A 135 -10.10 -8.15 3.12
N GLN A 136 -10.89 -8.17 4.20
CA GLN A 136 -10.63 -7.37 5.40
C GLN A 136 -9.32 -7.79 6.09
N GLU A 137 -9.01 -9.09 6.10
CA GLU A 137 -7.72 -9.63 6.54
C GLU A 137 -6.57 -9.19 5.64
N LYS A 138 -6.71 -9.29 4.31
CA LYS A 138 -5.68 -8.80 3.38
C LYS A 138 -5.39 -7.31 3.62
N VAL A 139 -6.42 -6.49 3.88
CA VAL A 139 -6.27 -5.09 4.29
C VAL A 139 -5.61 -4.94 5.67
N LYS A 140 -5.98 -5.73 6.68
CA LYS A 140 -5.32 -5.73 8.01
C LYS A 140 -3.84 -6.12 7.91
N ARG A 141 -3.49 -7.17 7.16
CA ARG A 141 -2.11 -7.62 6.89
C ARG A 141 -1.30 -6.53 6.17
N LEU A 142 -1.91 -5.82 5.21
CA LEU A 142 -1.27 -4.68 4.53
C LEU A 142 -1.09 -3.46 5.46
N LYS A 143 -2.07 -3.15 6.33
CA LYS A 143 -1.94 -2.09 7.35
C LYS A 143 -0.78 -2.37 8.31
N ARG A 144 -0.65 -3.61 8.83
CA ARG A 144 0.50 -4.04 9.67
C ARG A 144 1.83 -3.80 8.96
N LYS A 145 2.01 -4.38 7.76
CA LYS A 145 3.23 -4.22 6.95
C LYS A 145 3.59 -2.75 6.67
N ASN A 146 2.60 -1.88 6.52
CA ASN A 146 2.83 -0.44 6.31
C ASN A 146 3.28 0.28 7.60
N ALA A 147 2.78 -0.15 8.77
CA ALA A 147 3.29 0.32 10.07
C ALA A 147 4.71 -0.20 10.35
N ASP A 148 4.99 -1.47 10.04
CA ASP A 148 6.33 -2.06 10.15
C ASP A 148 7.36 -1.29 9.30
N LEU A 149 7.00 -0.97 8.05
CA LEU A 149 7.81 -0.14 7.16
C LEU A 149 8.02 1.28 7.70
N ALA A 150 7.01 1.90 8.34
CA ALA A 150 7.16 3.20 8.97
C ALA A 150 8.11 3.15 10.20
N ILE A 151 8.05 2.09 11.01
CA ILE A 151 8.97 1.87 12.14
C ILE A 151 10.40 1.65 11.63
N ILE A 152 10.58 0.85 10.57
CA ILE A 152 11.88 0.63 9.93
C ILE A 152 12.43 1.95 9.34
N ALA A 153 11.60 2.72 8.64
CA ALA A 153 11.99 4.03 8.11
C ALA A 153 12.44 4.98 9.23
N LYS A 154 11.67 5.12 10.31
CA LYS A 154 12.03 5.93 11.49
C LYS A 154 13.34 5.45 12.13
N ARG A 155 13.58 4.13 12.23
CA ARG A 155 14.84 3.55 12.73
C ARG A 155 16.03 3.83 11.79
N LEU A 156 15.81 3.88 10.48
CA LEU A 156 16.84 4.24 9.49
C LEU A 156 17.16 5.74 9.50
N GLU A 157 16.15 6.61 9.62
CA GLU A 157 16.35 8.05 9.83
C GLU A 157 17.10 8.34 11.14
N GLU A 158 16.78 7.64 12.22
CA GLU A 158 17.46 7.78 13.51
C GLU A 158 18.94 7.37 13.41
N ARG A 159 19.23 6.26 12.72
CA ARG A 159 20.61 5.83 12.43
C ARG A 159 21.34 6.85 11.54
N ALA A 160 20.68 7.37 10.51
CA ALA A 160 21.25 8.39 9.63
C ALA A 160 21.55 9.70 10.38
N ARG A 161 20.65 10.14 11.27
CA ARG A 161 20.85 11.33 12.11
C ARG A 161 22.00 11.15 13.09
N LYS A 162 22.07 10.01 13.79
CA LYS A 162 23.19 9.68 14.69
C LYS A 162 24.53 9.56 13.96
N LEU A 163 24.53 9.09 12.71
CA LEU A 163 25.71 9.03 11.86
C LEU A 163 26.11 10.40 11.29
N GLN A 164 25.16 11.30 11.01
CA GLN A 164 25.45 12.70 10.69
C GLN A 164 26.00 13.45 11.91
N GLU A 165 25.43 13.22 13.10
CA GLU A 165 25.85 13.83 14.35
C GLU A 165 27.24 13.37 14.79
N SER A 166 27.57 12.07 14.65
CA SER A 166 28.92 11.57 14.95
C SER A 166 29.96 12.09 13.97
N ASN A 167 29.65 12.16 12.67
CA ASN A 167 30.51 12.82 11.68
C ASN A 167 30.72 14.31 12.01
N LEU A 168 29.66 15.02 12.41
CA LEU A 168 29.75 16.44 12.80
C LEU A 168 30.58 16.64 14.08
N LYS A 169 30.46 15.74 15.07
CA LYS A 169 31.29 15.75 16.28
C LYS A 169 32.77 15.47 15.98
N VAL A 170 33.07 14.59 15.02
CA VAL A 170 34.45 14.33 14.54
C VAL A 170 35.01 15.52 13.74
N VAL A 171 34.17 16.24 12.98
CA VAL A 171 34.58 17.44 12.23
C VAL A 171 34.75 18.67 13.13
N ASN A 172 33.96 18.80 14.19
CA ASN A 172 33.97 19.97 15.09
C ASN A 172 34.85 19.81 16.34
N ALA A 173 35.60 18.70 16.48
CA ALA A 173 36.57 18.54 17.56
C ALA A 173 37.71 19.57 17.42
N PRO A 174 38.04 20.39 18.44
CA PRO A 174 39.10 21.40 18.32
C PRO A 174 40.48 20.76 18.14
N ILE A 175 41.04 20.85 16.92
CA ILE A 175 42.38 20.34 16.62
C ILE A 175 43.44 21.33 17.13
N PRO A 176 44.37 20.93 18.04
CA PRO A 176 45.48 21.78 18.44
C PRO A 176 46.42 22.09 17.26
N LEU A 177 46.88 23.34 17.18
CA LEU A 177 47.64 23.86 16.03
C LEU A 177 49.10 23.39 15.97
N SER A 178 49.34 22.09 15.73
CA SER A 178 50.46 21.62 14.88
C SER A 178 50.49 20.09 14.69
N LEU A 179 50.13 19.61 13.49
CA LEU A 179 51.00 18.74 12.67
C LEU A 179 50.45 18.67 11.23
N LYS A 180 51.30 18.28 10.26
CA LYS A 180 50.96 18.34 8.83
C LYS A 180 49.97 17.25 8.42
N GLY A 181 49.14 17.54 7.41
CA GLY A 181 48.08 16.65 6.91
C GLY A 181 48.53 15.32 6.29
N SER A 182 49.84 15.05 6.22
CA SER A 182 50.40 13.77 5.74
C SER A 182 49.81 12.57 6.46
N ASN A 183 49.56 12.67 7.77
CA ASN A 183 49.12 11.51 8.55
C ASN A 183 47.65 11.15 8.25
N VAL A 184 46.80 12.13 7.98
CA VAL A 184 45.40 11.89 7.58
C VAL A 184 45.33 11.29 6.17
N GLU A 185 46.19 11.74 5.25
CA GLU A 185 46.29 11.11 3.93
C GLU A 185 46.90 9.70 3.99
N LEU A 186 47.90 9.47 4.84
CA LEU A 186 48.47 8.14 5.06
C LEU A 186 47.42 7.17 5.61
N CYS A 187 46.59 7.59 6.57
CA CYS A 187 45.47 6.78 7.06
C CYS A 187 44.43 6.49 5.96
N LYS A 188 43.98 7.51 5.20
CA LYS A 188 43.06 7.31 4.05
C LYS A 188 43.64 6.35 3.01
N LYS A 189 44.94 6.49 2.70
CA LYS A 189 45.69 5.64 1.77
C LYS A 189 45.91 4.23 2.31
N ALA A 190 46.03 4.05 3.62
CA ALA A 190 46.07 2.75 4.28
C ALA A 190 44.71 2.03 4.22
N PHE A 191 43.61 2.71 4.58
CA PHE A 191 42.26 2.13 4.45
C PHE A 191 41.89 1.79 3.01
N ALA A 192 42.23 2.66 2.04
CA ALA A 192 42.04 2.36 0.62
C ALA A 192 42.86 1.13 0.16
N ARG A 193 44.10 1.00 0.65
CA ARG A 193 44.97 -0.16 0.37
C ARG A 193 44.48 -1.44 1.05
N GLN A 194 43.92 -1.36 2.26
CA GLN A 194 43.36 -2.52 2.92
C GLN A 194 42.10 -3.00 2.19
N ARG A 195 41.14 -2.10 1.91
CA ARG A 195 39.95 -2.44 1.10
C ARG A 195 40.29 -3.03 -0.27
N ALA A 196 41.37 -2.56 -0.90
CA ALA A 196 41.86 -3.13 -2.16
C ALA A 196 42.46 -4.54 -1.99
N LYS A 197 43.17 -4.82 -0.87
CA LYS A 197 43.59 -6.19 -0.53
C LYS A 197 42.39 -7.09 -0.26
N ASP A 198 41.46 -6.66 0.59
CA ASP A 198 40.30 -7.45 1.00
C ASP A 198 39.48 -7.90 -0.23
N LEU A 199 39.26 -6.98 -1.19
CA LEU A 199 38.62 -7.27 -2.46
C LEU A 199 39.46 -8.18 -3.38
N SER A 200 40.79 -7.99 -3.41
CA SER A 200 41.70 -8.87 -4.17
C SER A 200 41.79 -10.28 -3.58
N GLU A 201 41.63 -10.42 -2.27
CA GLU A 201 41.63 -11.70 -1.56
C GLU A 201 40.30 -12.44 -1.79
N GLN A 202 39.16 -11.74 -1.72
CA GLN A 202 37.86 -12.29 -2.13
C GLN A 202 37.87 -12.73 -3.60
N ALA A 203 38.44 -11.94 -4.52
CA ALA A 203 38.58 -12.33 -5.92
C ALA A 203 39.52 -13.54 -6.11
N SER A 204 40.60 -13.65 -5.33
CA SER A 204 41.50 -14.80 -5.32
C SER A 204 40.80 -16.08 -4.84
N ILE A 205 39.98 -15.98 -3.78
CA ILE A 205 39.18 -17.09 -3.25
C ILE A 205 38.15 -17.57 -4.27
N LEU A 206 37.47 -16.65 -4.97
CA LEU A 206 36.55 -16.99 -6.05
C LEU A 206 37.27 -17.70 -7.20
N LEU A 207 38.38 -17.14 -7.71
CA LEU A 207 39.19 -17.77 -8.77
C LEU A 207 39.77 -19.14 -8.36
N ALA A 208 40.02 -19.37 -7.07
CA ALA A 208 40.41 -20.68 -6.56
C ALA A 208 39.24 -21.68 -6.55
N LYS A 209 38.01 -21.20 -6.32
CA LYS A 209 36.79 -22.02 -6.43
C LYS A 209 36.41 -22.31 -7.88
N ASP A 210 36.54 -21.34 -8.78
CA ASP A 210 36.33 -21.55 -10.22
C ASP A 210 37.29 -22.62 -10.77
N LYS A 211 38.58 -22.56 -10.39
CA LYS A 211 39.57 -23.61 -10.72
C LYS A 211 39.24 -24.98 -10.10
N GLN A 212 38.62 -25.00 -8.92
CA GLN A 212 38.13 -26.25 -8.31
C GLN A 212 36.94 -26.82 -9.09
N ILE A 213 36.04 -25.96 -9.58
CA ILE A 213 34.92 -26.34 -10.45
C ILE A 213 35.43 -26.84 -11.81
N GLU A 214 36.38 -26.15 -12.46
CA GLU A 214 37.04 -26.60 -13.69
C GLU A 214 37.75 -27.95 -13.51
N ALA A 215 38.35 -28.20 -12.34
CA ALA A 215 38.99 -29.47 -12.03
C ALA A 215 37.97 -30.61 -11.90
N LEU A 216 36.89 -30.40 -11.15
CA LEU A 216 35.80 -31.36 -11.01
C LEU A 216 35.08 -31.59 -12.34
N GLN A 217 34.86 -30.56 -13.15
CA GLN A 217 34.28 -30.69 -14.49
C GLN A 217 35.17 -31.52 -15.41
N ARG A 218 36.50 -31.31 -15.39
CA ARG A 218 37.44 -32.14 -16.14
C ARG A 218 37.48 -33.58 -15.62
N GLU A 219 37.38 -33.80 -14.32
CA GLU A 219 37.31 -35.13 -13.72
C GLU A 219 36.01 -35.85 -14.11
N CYS A 220 34.85 -35.19 -14.04
CA CYS A 220 33.58 -35.71 -14.53
C CYS A 220 33.63 -36.02 -16.04
N TRP A 221 34.25 -35.16 -16.85
CA TRP A 221 34.41 -35.38 -18.29
C TRP A 221 35.38 -36.54 -18.59
N GLU A 222 36.45 -36.69 -17.81
CA GLU A 222 37.39 -37.80 -17.93
C GLU A 222 36.78 -39.13 -17.44
N LEU A 223 35.95 -39.11 -16.39
CA LEU A 223 35.14 -40.25 -15.95
C LEU A 223 34.10 -40.63 -17.01
N GLN A 224 33.42 -39.65 -17.62
CA GLN A 224 32.48 -39.89 -18.72
C GLN A 224 33.20 -40.43 -19.98
N ALA A 225 34.40 -39.94 -20.28
CA ALA A 225 35.26 -40.48 -21.34
C ALA A 225 35.78 -41.90 -21.00
N LYS A 226 36.08 -42.20 -19.74
CA LYS A 226 36.43 -43.55 -19.25
C LYS A 226 35.25 -44.51 -19.31
N LEU A 227 34.02 -44.05 -19.10
CA LEU A 227 32.80 -44.83 -19.34
C LEU A 227 32.55 -45.07 -20.84
N ALA A 228 32.87 -44.09 -21.71
CA ALA A 228 32.74 -44.22 -23.16
C ALA A 228 33.87 -45.03 -23.83
N THR A 229 35.05 -45.10 -23.23
CA THR A 229 36.22 -45.86 -23.74
C THR A 229 36.45 -47.18 -23.00
N GLY A 230 35.84 -47.36 -21.83
CA GLY A 230 35.80 -48.62 -21.09
C GLY A 230 35.07 -49.70 -21.88
N LYS A 231 35.77 -50.80 -22.17
CA LYS A 231 35.25 -51.93 -22.96
C LYS A 231 34.34 -52.84 -22.12
N GLU A 232 33.22 -52.30 -21.65
CA GLU A 232 32.08 -53.10 -21.17
C GLU A 232 30.78 -52.82 -21.95
N GLY A 233 30.81 -51.92 -22.95
CA GLY A 233 29.79 -51.85 -24.00
C GLY A 233 29.79 -53.04 -25.00
N SER A 234 30.56 -54.11 -24.74
CA SER A 234 30.89 -55.16 -25.71
C SER A 234 30.36 -56.56 -25.34
N CYS A 235 29.03 -56.71 -25.26
CA CYS A 235 28.37 -58.04 -25.22
C CYS A 235 27.23 -58.24 -26.25
N TRP A 236 26.87 -57.20 -27.01
CA TRP A 236 25.73 -57.23 -27.96
C TRP A 236 25.90 -58.14 -29.20
N LEU A 237 27.07 -58.75 -29.41
CA LEU A 237 27.31 -59.65 -30.56
C LEU A 237 26.78 -61.08 -30.36
N ASN A 238 26.43 -61.49 -29.14
CA ASN A 238 26.05 -62.89 -28.85
C ASN A 238 24.57 -63.22 -29.09
N LEU A 239 23.69 -62.22 -29.24
CA LEU A 239 22.24 -62.45 -29.30
C LEU A 239 21.82 -63.21 -30.57
N SER A 240 22.34 -62.78 -31.73
CA SER A 240 22.13 -63.44 -33.04
C SER A 240 22.69 -64.87 -33.11
N ASP A 241 23.69 -65.17 -32.28
CA ASP A 241 24.34 -66.47 -32.23
C ASP A 241 23.57 -67.44 -31.33
N PHE A 242 23.04 -66.97 -30.21
CA PHE A 242 22.11 -67.73 -29.38
C PHE A 242 20.82 -68.06 -30.14
N ASP A 243 20.29 -67.08 -30.87
CA ASP A 243 19.06 -67.22 -31.67
C ASP A 243 19.25 -68.10 -32.92
N ARG A 244 20.51 -68.30 -33.37
CA ARG A 244 20.88 -69.35 -34.34
C ARG A 244 20.98 -70.72 -33.70
N LEU A 245 21.71 -70.84 -32.58
CA LEU A 245 21.86 -72.10 -31.83
C LEU A 245 20.52 -72.71 -31.38
N LEU A 246 19.58 -71.86 -30.93
CA LEU A 246 18.26 -72.30 -30.51
C LEU A 246 17.46 -72.94 -31.66
N ARG A 247 17.57 -72.37 -32.88
CA ARG A 247 16.92 -72.91 -34.09
C ARG A 247 17.59 -74.19 -34.58
N GLU A 248 18.91 -74.29 -34.50
CA GLU A 248 19.66 -75.53 -34.79
C GLU A 248 19.30 -76.65 -33.80
N SER A 249 19.23 -76.33 -32.50
CA SER A 249 18.79 -77.25 -31.43
C SER A 249 17.37 -77.77 -31.67
N GLN A 250 16.42 -76.90 -31.99
CA GLN A 250 15.04 -77.29 -32.29
C GLN A 250 14.93 -78.19 -33.54
N LYS A 251 15.73 -77.94 -34.59
CA LYS A 251 15.81 -78.84 -35.76
C LYS A 251 16.37 -80.22 -35.37
N GLU A 252 17.40 -80.26 -34.53
CA GLU A 252 18.04 -81.51 -34.11
C GLU A 252 17.14 -82.35 -33.21
N VAL A 253 16.39 -81.72 -32.29
CA VAL A 253 15.32 -82.40 -31.53
C VAL A 253 14.29 -83.02 -32.47
N LEU A 254 13.81 -82.28 -33.48
CA LEU A 254 12.87 -82.82 -34.48
C LEU A 254 13.48 -83.92 -35.35
N ARG A 255 14.80 -83.88 -35.63
CA ARG A 255 15.53 -84.91 -36.35
C ARG A 255 15.61 -86.20 -35.53
N LEU A 256 16.01 -86.10 -34.26
CA LEU A 256 16.08 -87.21 -33.32
C LEU A 256 14.70 -87.81 -33.04
N GLN A 257 13.67 -86.98 -32.88
CA GLN A 257 12.30 -87.45 -32.64
C GLN A 257 11.72 -88.18 -33.86
N ARG A 258 12.01 -87.73 -35.09
CA ARG A 258 11.70 -88.52 -36.31
C ARG A 258 12.48 -89.84 -36.36
N GLN A 259 13.74 -89.86 -35.93
CA GLN A 259 14.56 -91.07 -35.91
C GLN A 259 13.98 -92.10 -34.90
N ILE A 260 13.57 -91.66 -33.71
CA ILE A 260 12.88 -92.50 -32.70
C ILE A 260 11.54 -93.03 -33.23
N THR A 261 10.77 -92.20 -33.95
CA THR A 261 9.45 -92.58 -34.52
C THR A 261 9.56 -93.55 -35.72
N SER A 262 10.76 -94.02 -36.08
CA SER A 262 10.99 -94.92 -37.22
C SER A 262 11.49 -96.34 -36.85
N SER A 263 11.59 -96.67 -35.56
CA SER A 263 11.95 -98.03 -35.13
C SER A 263 10.71 -98.95 -35.10
N PRO A 264 10.74 -100.13 -35.74
CA PRO A 264 9.60 -101.05 -35.77
C PRO A 264 9.52 -101.97 -34.54
N ASP A 265 8.27 -102.29 -34.16
CA ASP A 265 7.77 -103.47 -33.43
C ASP A 265 8.77 -104.37 -32.64
N ILE A 266 8.74 -104.26 -31.30
CA ILE A 266 8.80 -105.42 -30.40
C ILE A 266 7.70 -105.27 -29.35
N LYS A 267 6.92 -106.34 -29.14
CA LYS A 267 5.73 -106.35 -28.27
C LYS A 267 6.10 -106.58 -26.79
N PRO A 268 5.37 -105.98 -25.83
CA PRO A 268 5.55 -106.30 -24.41
C PRO A 268 5.01 -107.70 -24.08
N VAL A 269 5.79 -108.48 -23.35
CA VAL A 269 5.36 -109.74 -22.70
C VAL A 269 5.26 -109.48 -21.18
N PRO A 270 4.14 -109.84 -20.51
CA PRO A 270 3.92 -109.50 -19.11
C PRO A 270 4.21 -110.66 -18.13
N LEU A 271 4.28 -110.29 -16.83
CA LEU A 271 4.59 -111.12 -15.64
C LEU A 271 6.04 -111.63 -15.53
N GLY A 272 6.57 -111.57 -14.30
CA GLY A 272 7.93 -112.02 -13.98
C GLY A 272 8.45 -111.60 -12.59
N ASN A 273 7.63 -111.70 -11.54
CA ASN A 273 8.19 -111.68 -10.18
C ASN A 273 8.95 -113.00 -9.94
N VAL A 274 10.27 -112.95 -9.86
CA VAL A 274 11.12 -114.07 -9.46
C VAL A 274 12.08 -113.58 -8.37
N SER A 275 12.05 -114.27 -7.23
CA SER A 275 13.10 -114.17 -6.21
C SER A 275 14.15 -115.23 -6.49
N GLU A 276 15.41 -114.83 -6.60
CA GLU A 276 16.61 -115.69 -6.47
C GLU A 276 17.61 -114.82 -5.68
N GLU A 277 18.01 -115.15 -4.45
CA GLU A 277 18.69 -116.38 -4.00
C GLU A 277 19.96 -116.67 -4.80
N TYR A 278 21.00 -115.86 -4.57
CA TYR A 278 22.38 -116.26 -4.87
C TYR A 278 22.95 -117.08 -3.71
N GLU A 279 22.64 -118.38 -3.71
CA GLU A 279 23.46 -119.36 -2.97
C GLU A 279 24.91 -119.30 -3.47
N ASN A 280 25.87 -119.52 -2.57
CA ASN A 280 27.28 -119.61 -2.94
C ASN A 280 27.55 -120.95 -3.63
N ILE A 281 27.67 -120.96 -4.96
CA ILE A 281 28.09 -122.14 -5.73
C ILE A 281 29.64 -122.24 -5.72
N PRO A 282 30.27 -123.22 -5.04
CA PRO A 282 31.72 -123.30 -4.91
C PRO A 282 32.37 -123.96 -6.14
N LEU A 283 32.33 -123.27 -7.28
CA LEU A 283 33.02 -123.69 -8.50
C LEU A 283 34.54 -123.59 -8.30
N LYS A 284 35.23 -124.75 -8.41
CA LYS A 284 36.70 -124.83 -8.38
C LYS A 284 37.28 -124.07 -9.58
N THR A 285 37.88 -122.92 -9.35
CA THR A 285 38.64 -122.18 -10.37
C THR A 285 39.98 -122.84 -10.64
N ASP A 286 40.27 -123.13 -11.91
CA ASP A 286 41.63 -123.37 -12.40
C ASP A 286 42.54 -122.16 -12.10
N PRO A 287 43.87 -122.34 -12.02
CA PRO A 287 44.80 -121.27 -11.69
C PRO A 287 44.82 -120.13 -12.73
N ASP A 288 44.57 -120.43 -14.01
CA ASP A 288 44.48 -119.41 -15.06
C ASP A 288 43.28 -118.47 -14.87
N SER A 289 42.10 -119.01 -14.52
CA SER A 289 40.92 -118.21 -14.19
C SER A 289 41.19 -117.24 -13.04
N LYS A 290 41.98 -117.66 -12.04
CA LYS A 290 42.34 -116.83 -10.90
C LYS A 290 43.27 -115.67 -11.28
N ASN A 291 44.24 -115.91 -12.15
CA ASN A 291 45.12 -114.86 -12.68
C ASN A 291 44.33 -113.85 -13.53
N GLN A 292 43.37 -114.33 -14.33
CA GLN A 292 42.56 -113.48 -15.19
C GLN A 292 41.54 -112.63 -14.39
N ILE A 293 40.99 -113.17 -13.30
CA ILE A 293 40.21 -112.40 -12.32
C ILE A 293 41.07 -111.27 -11.71
N GLN A 294 42.29 -111.56 -11.23
CA GLN A 294 43.16 -110.51 -10.67
C GLN A 294 43.54 -109.40 -11.69
N HIS A 295 43.72 -109.74 -12.97
CA HIS A 295 43.93 -108.71 -14.00
C HIS A 295 42.70 -107.80 -14.14
N LEU A 296 41.49 -108.40 -14.19
CA LEU A 296 40.23 -107.66 -14.29
C LEU A 296 39.95 -106.82 -13.03
N GLU A 297 40.29 -107.31 -11.83
CA GLU A 297 40.21 -106.54 -10.57
C GLU A 297 41.08 -105.27 -10.62
N VAL A 298 42.31 -105.37 -11.14
CA VAL A 298 43.22 -104.22 -11.29
C VAL A 298 42.74 -103.23 -12.35
N GLU A 299 42.23 -103.70 -13.49
CA GLU A 299 41.64 -102.81 -14.50
C GLU A 299 40.35 -102.15 -14.03
N LEU A 300 39.49 -102.88 -13.33
CA LEU A 300 38.23 -102.37 -12.77
C LEU A 300 38.51 -101.36 -11.65
N SER A 301 39.52 -101.60 -10.79
CA SER A 301 40.03 -100.61 -9.82
C SER A 301 40.54 -99.34 -10.51
N LYS A 302 41.36 -99.48 -11.57
CA LYS A 302 41.84 -98.35 -12.38
C LYS A 302 40.70 -97.59 -13.06
N LYS A 303 39.66 -98.28 -13.53
CA LYS A 303 38.47 -97.68 -14.13
C LYS A 303 37.57 -97.00 -13.11
N SER A 304 37.39 -97.58 -11.93
CA SER A 304 36.70 -96.95 -10.80
C SER A 304 37.37 -95.62 -10.44
N LYS A 305 38.71 -95.61 -10.32
CA LYS A 305 39.47 -94.38 -10.03
C LYS A 305 39.41 -93.33 -11.16
N GLN A 306 39.22 -93.77 -12.42
CA GLN A 306 38.95 -92.86 -13.54
C GLN A 306 37.53 -92.26 -13.46
N CYS A 307 36.52 -93.03 -13.09
CA CYS A 307 35.15 -92.55 -12.91
C CYS A 307 35.06 -91.56 -11.75
N GLU A 308 35.61 -91.90 -10.59
CA GLU A 308 35.65 -91.05 -9.38
C GLU A 308 36.30 -89.68 -9.66
N ASN A 309 37.39 -89.64 -10.43
CA ASN A 309 38.02 -88.39 -10.85
C ASN A 309 37.14 -87.56 -11.81
N LEU A 310 36.42 -88.21 -12.73
CA LEU A 310 35.51 -87.56 -13.67
C LEU A 310 34.23 -87.05 -12.98
N GLU A 311 33.72 -87.78 -12.00
CA GLU A 311 32.60 -87.35 -11.14
C GLU A 311 33.00 -86.10 -10.35
N GLN A 312 34.20 -86.08 -9.76
CA GLN A 312 34.71 -84.88 -9.08
C GLN A 312 34.95 -83.70 -10.03
N GLU A 313 35.34 -83.92 -11.29
CA GLU A 313 35.40 -82.86 -12.31
C GLU A 313 33.99 -82.35 -12.64
N MET A 314 33.04 -83.23 -12.92
CA MET A 314 31.65 -82.90 -13.22
C MET A 314 30.99 -82.13 -12.06
N GLU A 315 31.20 -82.55 -10.81
CA GLU A 315 30.66 -81.86 -9.62
C GLU A 315 31.24 -80.45 -9.45
N LYS A 316 32.55 -80.26 -9.73
CA LYS A 316 33.19 -78.92 -9.75
C LYS A 316 32.65 -78.03 -10.86
N LYS A 317 32.34 -78.60 -12.03
CA LYS A 317 31.70 -77.88 -13.14
C LYS A 317 30.25 -77.50 -12.80
N GLN A 318 29.50 -78.43 -12.22
CA GLN A 318 28.11 -78.23 -11.78
C GLN A 318 28.01 -77.09 -10.77
N LYS A 319 28.80 -77.12 -9.69
CA LYS A 319 28.84 -76.05 -8.68
C LYS A 319 29.21 -74.68 -9.27
N LYS A 320 30.09 -74.65 -10.28
CA LYS A 320 30.42 -73.41 -10.99
C LYS A 320 29.31 -72.95 -11.94
N CYS A 321 28.52 -73.85 -12.51
CA CYS A 321 27.32 -73.48 -13.26
C CYS A 321 26.24 -72.88 -12.35
N GLU A 322 26.02 -73.49 -11.18
CA GLU A 322 25.09 -73.00 -10.14
C GLU A 322 25.50 -71.61 -9.62
N GLU A 323 26.79 -71.39 -9.35
CA GLU A 323 27.35 -70.08 -8.97
C GLU A 323 27.14 -69.01 -10.05
N LEU A 324 27.40 -69.34 -11.32
CA LEU A 324 27.17 -68.42 -12.45
C LEU A 324 25.69 -68.17 -12.74
N GLU A 325 24.81 -69.14 -12.48
CA GLU A 325 23.36 -68.98 -12.62
C GLU A 325 22.79 -68.10 -11.51
N MET A 326 23.29 -68.24 -10.28
CA MET A 326 22.98 -67.33 -9.17
C MET A 326 23.42 -65.88 -9.49
N GLN A 327 24.68 -65.68 -9.91
CA GLN A 327 25.19 -64.36 -10.32
C GLN A 327 24.38 -63.75 -11.48
N ARG A 328 24.00 -64.57 -12.47
CA ARG A 328 23.10 -64.14 -13.56
C ARG A 328 21.74 -63.72 -13.04
N GLN A 329 21.16 -64.44 -12.08
CA GLN A 329 19.86 -64.11 -11.51
C GLN A 329 19.90 -62.82 -10.67
N GLU A 330 20.95 -62.61 -9.90
CA GLU A 330 21.22 -61.38 -9.15
C GLU A 330 21.31 -60.16 -10.10
N VAL A 331 22.09 -60.28 -11.18
CA VAL A 331 22.20 -59.25 -12.22
C VAL A 331 20.86 -59.01 -12.93
N LEU A 332 20.02 -60.03 -13.14
CA LEU A 332 18.67 -59.86 -13.69
C LEU A 332 17.75 -59.09 -12.73
N THR A 333 17.79 -59.38 -11.42
CA THR A 333 17.00 -58.64 -10.42
C THR A 333 17.45 -57.18 -10.29
N GLU A 334 18.76 -56.90 -10.32
CA GLU A 334 19.26 -55.52 -10.25
C GLU A 334 18.95 -54.72 -11.53
N ASN A 335 19.01 -55.35 -12.72
CA ASN A 335 18.54 -54.73 -13.95
C ASN A 335 17.04 -54.40 -13.90
N ALA A 336 16.21 -55.23 -13.28
CA ALA A 336 14.79 -54.94 -13.09
C ALA A 336 14.58 -53.75 -12.14
N ARG A 337 15.31 -53.70 -11.01
CA ARG A 337 15.30 -52.57 -10.06
C ARG A 337 15.70 -51.26 -10.75
N MET A 338 16.79 -51.28 -11.51
CA MET A 338 17.27 -50.13 -12.28
C MET A 338 16.29 -49.71 -13.38
N ALA A 339 15.58 -50.65 -14.02
CA ALA A 339 14.55 -50.31 -15.00
C ALA A 339 13.34 -49.60 -14.36
N GLU A 340 12.92 -50.01 -13.16
CA GLU A 340 11.88 -49.32 -12.40
C GLU A 340 12.34 -47.93 -11.94
N GLU A 341 13.55 -47.81 -11.40
CA GLU A 341 14.12 -46.51 -10.99
C GLU A 341 14.18 -45.52 -12.18
N ASN A 342 14.62 -45.98 -13.36
CA ASN A 342 14.58 -45.18 -14.59
C ASN A 342 13.15 -44.79 -15.02
N ALA A 343 12.16 -45.65 -14.82
CA ALA A 343 10.76 -45.32 -15.09
C ALA A 343 10.23 -44.25 -14.12
N GLN A 344 10.55 -44.35 -12.82
CA GLN A 344 10.21 -43.35 -11.81
C GLN A 344 10.90 -42.01 -12.10
N LEU A 345 12.19 -42.02 -12.49
CA LEU A 345 12.93 -40.83 -12.90
C LEU A 345 12.31 -40.18 -14.15
N SER A 346 11.96 -40.96 -15.19
CA SER A 346 11.24 -40.41 -16.35
C SER A 346 9.88 -39.80 -15.98
N GLY A 347 9.18 -40.37 -14.98
CA GLY A 347 7.95 -39.80 -14.44
C GLY A 347 8.17 -38.44 -13.77
N LYS A 348 9.24 -38.33 -12.96
CA LYS A 348 9.66 -37.07 -12.32
C LYS A 348 10.05 -36.01 -13.36
N THR A 349 10.83 -36.36 -14.39
CA THR A 349 11.22 -35.43 -15.48
C THR A 349 10.02 -34.84 -16.20
N LYS A 350 9.01 -35.65 -16.54
CA LYS A 350 7.78 -35.16 -17.19
C LYS A 350 6.96 -34.22 -16.30
N TRP A 351 6.99 -34.45 -14.98
CA TRP A 351 6.37 -33.53 -14.02
C TRP A 351 7.14 -32.21 -13.89
N THR A 352 8.49 -32.23 -13.90
CA THR A 352 9.28 -30.99 -13.89
C THR A 352 9.13 -30.22 -15.20
N GLU A 353 9.16 -30.87 -16.36
CA GLU A 353 8.88 -30.25 -17.67
C GLU A 353 7.50 -29.56 -17.69
N LYS A 354 6.48 -30.21 -17.13
CA LYS A 354 5.14 -29.62 -16.99
C LYS A 354 5.17 -28.38 -16.08
N ILE A 355 5.77 -28.47 -14.90
CA ILE A 355 5.88 -27.35 -13.95
C ILE A 355 6.69 -26.19 -14.55
N GLU A 356 7.73 -26.46 -15.34
CA GLU A 356 8.49 -25.44 -16.08
C GLU A 356 7.62 -24.75 -17.14
N SER A 357 6.80 -25.50 -17.88
CA SER A 357 5.86 -24.93 -18.86
C SER A 357 4.80 -24.05 -18.20
N GLU A 358 4.21 -24.48 -17.08
CA GLU A 358 3.22 -23.70 -16.32
C GLU A 358 3.86 -22.43 -15.71
N ASN A 359 5.11 -22.51 -15.24
CA ASN A 359 5.87 -21.34 -14.77
C ASN A 359 6.21 -20.37 -15.92
N ALA A 360 6.53 -20.86 -17.12
CA ALA A 360 6.75 -19.99 -18.29
C ALA A 360 5.46 -19.24 -18.67
N ASP A 361 4.33 -19.95 -18.68
CA ASP A 361 3.00 -19.40 -18.94
C ASP A 361 2.60 -18.31 -17.90
N LEU A 362 2.86 -18.58 -16.61
CA LEU A 362 2.64 -17.62 -15.53
C LEU A 362 3.56 -16.40 -15.64
N LYS A 363 4.81 -16.58 -16.08
CA LYS A 363 5.77 -15.49 -16.30
C LYS A 363 5.35 -14.57 -17.45
N VAL A 364 4.79 -15.12 -18.54
CA VAL A 364 4.19 -14.33 -19.64
C VAL A 364 2.96 -13.55 -19.16
N LYS A 365 2.06 -14.19 -18.41
CA LYS A 365 0.88 -13.53 -17.81
C LYS A 365 1.29 -12.40 -16.86
N LEU A 366 2.33 -12.60 -16.05
CA LEU A 366 2.88 -11.59 -15.15
C LEU A 366 3.50 -10.40 -15.89
N MET A 367 4.17 -10.63 -17.03
CA MET A 367 4.65 -9.54 -17.90
C MET A 367 3.49 -8.69 -18.43
N GLY A 368 2.46 -9.31 -19.01
CA GLY A 368 1.29 -8.59 -19.54
C GLY A 368 0.61 -7.71 -18.48
N VAL A 369 0.31 -8.27 -17.30
CA VAL A 369 -0.26 -7.50 -16.17
C VAL A 369 0.69 -6.40 -15.69
N THR A 370 2.01 -6.59 -15.80
CA THR A 370 2.99 -5.54 -15.46
C THR A 370 3.00 -4.40 -16.48
N GLU A 371 2.84 -4.70 -17.77
CA GLU A 371 2.75 -3.71 -18.86
C GLU A 371 1.43 -2.93 -18.83
N GLU A 372 0.30 -3.59 -18.55
CA GLU A 372 -0.98 -2.95 -18.26
C GLU A 372 -0.87 -2.00 -17.06
N ARG A 373 -0.28 -2.47 -15.95
CA ARG A 373 -0.03 -1.66 -14.74
C ARG A 373 0.87 -0.45 -15.05
N ASN A 374 1.93 -0.64 -15.84
CA ASN A 374 2.82 0.46 -16.25
C ASN A 374 2.07 1.50 -17.08
N SER A 375 1.22 1.05 -18.01
CA SER A 375 0.39 1.91 -18.86
C SER A 375 -0.64 2.69 -18.04
N ALA A 376 -1.32 2.03 -17.09
CA ALA A 376 -2.25 2.67 -16.17
C ALA A 376 -1.56 3.72 -15.27
N VAL A 377 -0.33 3.45 -14.79
CA VAL A 377 0.47 4.43 -14.03
C VAL A 377 0.88 5.63 -14.89
N GLN A 378 1.26 5.45 -16.16
CA GLN A 378 1.54 6.57 -17.07
C GLN A 378 0.30 7.43 -17.33
N LEU A 379 -0.86 6.80 -17.59
CA LEU A 379 -2.13 7.51 -17.75
C LEU A 379 -2.53 8.26 -16.48
N THR A 380 -2.32 7.65 -15.30
CA THR A 380 -2.61 8.28 -14.01
C THR A 380 -1.75 9.51 -13.80
N LYS A 381 -0.45 9.45 -14.12
CA LYS A 381 0.45 10.61 -14.08
C LYS A 381 0.02 11.72 -15.04
N GLY A 382 -0.38 11.38 -16.27
CA GLY A 382 -0.89 12.34 -17.27
C GLY A 382 -2.29 12.90 -16.96
N LEU A 383 -3.04 12.29 -16.05
CA LEU A 383 -4.24 12.86 -15.45
C LEU A 383 -3.90 13.75 -14.25
N GLN A 384 -2.93 13.37 -13.42
CA GLN A 384 -2.47 14.17 -12.29
C GLN A 384 -1.96 15.55 -12.73
N THR A 385 -1.11 15.62 -13.76
CA THR A 385 -0.64 16.92 -14.27
C THR A 385 -1.78 17.81 -14.77
N LYS A 386 -2.82 17.23 -15.39
CA LYS A 386 -4.02 17.98 -15.80
C LYS A 386 -4.86 18.47 -14.63
N VAL A 387 -4.84 17.78 -13.49
CA VAL A 387 -5.47 18.26 -12.25
C VAL A 387 -4.65 19.42 -11.69
N GLU A 388 -3.31 19.30 -11.66
CA GLU A 388 -2.39 20.37 -11.24
C GLU A 388 -2.55 21.64 -12.12
N ASP A 389 -2.67 21.48 -13.44
CA ASP A 389 -2.98 22.56 -14.40
C ASP A 389 -4.33 23.24 -14.08
N LEU A 390 -5.38 22.44 -13.82
CA LEU A 390 -6.72 22.95 -13.50
C LEU A 390 -6.79 23.61 -12.12
N GLU A 391 -6.04 23.12 -11.14
CA GLU A 391 -5.90 23.75 -9.82
C GLU A 391 -5.22 25.12 -9.91
N HIS A 392 -4.21 25.27 -10.77
CA HIS A 392 -3.60 26.58 -11.05
C HIS A 392 -4.60 27.54 -11.72
N ILE A 393 -5.36 27.09 -12.73
CA ILE A 393 -6.40 27.91 -13.37
C ILE A 393 -7.47 28.32 -12.36
N LEU A 394 -7.91 27.40 -11.49
CA LEU A 394 -8.89 27.70 -10.44
C LEU A 394 -8.36 28.66 -9.37
N LYS A 395 -7.05 28.68 -9.09
CA LYS A 395 -6.41 29.68 -8.24
C LYS A 395 -6.42 31.05 -8.91
N ASP A 396 -5.98 31.13 -10.17
CA ASP A 396 -5.90 32.39 -10.91
C ASP A 396 -7.30 33.01 -11.11
N MET A 397 -8.33 32.18 -11.33
CA MET A 397 -9.73 32.61 -11.37
C MET A 397 -10.23 33.19 -10.03
N LYS A 398 -9.79 32.66 -8.88
CA LYS A 398 -10.10 33.24 -7.57
C LYS A 398 -9.42 34.57 -7.37
N GLU A 399 -8.11 34.65 -7.64
CA GLU A 399 -7.39 35.92 -7.50
C GLU A 399 -7.92 37.00 -8.46
N MET A 400 -8.41 36.63 -9.66
CA MET A 400 -9.10 37.55 -10.57
C MET A 400 -10.47 38.00 -10.04
N ALA A 401 -11.23 37.11 -9.38
CA ALA A 401 -12.49 37.47 -8.73
C ALA A 401 -12.28 38.38 -7.52
N GLU A 402 -11.28 38.11 -6.68
CA GLU A 402 -10.88 38.93 -5.53
C GLU A 402 -10.42 40.33 -5.97
N ARG A 403 -9.55 40.41 -7.01
CA ARG A 403 -9.14 41.69 -7.60
C ARG A 403 -10.32 42.47 -8.19
N ARG A 404 -11.28 41.79 -8.80
CA ARG A 404 -12.52 42.42 -9.28
C ARG A 404 -13.35 42.98 -8.12
N GLN A 405 -13.55 42.21 -7.06
CA GLN A 405 -14.31 42.65 -5.89
C GLN A 405 -13.66 43.87 -5.22
N GLN A 406 -12.33 43.91 -5.13
CA GLN A 406 -11.61 45.09 -4.66
C GLN A 406 -11.88 46.31 -5.55
N LEU A 407 -11.82 46.18 -6.88
CA LEU A 407 -12.14 47.27 -7.81
C LEU A 407 -13.60 47.73 -7.74
N GLU A 408 -14.54 46.85 -7.39
CA GLU A 408 -15.94 47.21 -7.15
C GLU A 408 -16.08 48.03 -5.84
N VAL A 409 -15.37 47.65 -4.77
CA VAL A 409 -15.30 48.44 -3.51
C VAL A 409 -14.60 49.80 -3.72
N ASP A 410 -13.44 49.81 -4.39
CA ASP A 410 -12.70 51.03 -4.72
C ASP A 410 -13.60 52.00 -5.53
N HIS A 411 -14.44 51.46 -6.44
CA HIS A 411 -15.39 52.24 -7.19
C HIS A 411 -16.48 52.86 -6.30
N GLU A 412 -17.10 52.08 -5.41
CA GLU A 412 -18.09 52.59 -4.45
C GLU A 412 -17.50 53.68 -3.53
N GLU A 413 -16.26 53.52 -3.06
CA GLU A 413 -15.56 54.57 -2.30
C GLU A 413 -15.37 55.86 -3.12
N THR A 414 -14.95 55.75 -4.39
CA THR A 414 -14.80 56.94 -5.26
C THR A 414 -16.13 57.65 -5.54
N LEU A 415 -17.24 56.90 -5.65
CA LEU A 415 -18.58 57.48 -5.80
C LEU A 415 -19.01 58.25 -4.54
N LEU A 416 -18.76 57.71 -3.35
CA LEU A 416 -19.05 58.40 -2.08
C LEU A 416 -18.22 59.69 -1.91
N VAL A 417 -16.94 59.66 -2.30
CA VAL A 417 -16.08 60.86 -2.31
C VAL A 417 -16.60 61.91 -3.31
N LEU A 418 -17.05 61.48 -4.48
CA LEU A 418 -17.61 62.35 -5.51
C LEU A 418 -18.94 62.98 -5.06
N GLN A 419 -19.89 62.19 -4.53
CA GLN A 419 -21.15 62.70 -3.98
C GLN A 419 -20.91 63.75 -2.90
N LYS A 420 -19.98 63.49 -1.96
CA LYS A 420 -19.62 64.46 -0.92
C LYS A 420 -19.06 65.75 -1.50
N LYS A 421 -18.34 65.70 -2.61
CA LYS A 421 -17.86 66.89 -3.33
C LYS A 421 -18.97 67.62 -4.09
N GLU A 422 -19.96 66.92 -4.64
CA GLU A 422 -21.17 67.56 -5.19
C GLU A 422 -22.02 68.25 -4.12
N GLU A 423 -22.08 67.70 -2.90
CA GLU A 423 -22.74 68.32 -1.74
C GLU A 423 -21.98 69.57 -1.28
N GLU A 424 -20.65 69.50 -1.18
CA GLU A 424 -19.77 70.64 -0.88
C GLU A 424 -19.91 71.77 -1.93
N VAL A 425 -19.95 71.42 -3.22
CA VAL A 425 -20.17 72.39 -4.31
C VAL A 425 -21.57 73.00 -4.24
N ARG A 426 -22.63 72.22 -3.98
CA ARG A 426 -23.99 72.75 -3.81
C ARG A 426 -24.10 73.71 -2.63
N TYR A 427 -23.47 73.39 -1.49
CA TYR A 427 -23.41 74.26 -0.33
C TYR A 427 -22.69 75.60 -0.65
N LEU A 428 -21.53 75.54 -1.32
CA LEU A 428 -20.79 76.73 -1.73
C LEU A 428 -21.56 77.58 -2.76
N GLN A 429 -22.32 76.95 -3.66
CA GLN A 429 -23.20 77.66 -4.59
C GLN A 429 -24.35 78.38 -3.86
N GLN A 430 -25.00 77.72 -2.89
CA GLN A 430 -26.04 78.34 -2.08
C GLN A 430 -25.49 79.54 -1.29
N ALA A 431 -24.36 79.36 -0.59
CA ALA A 431 -23.70 80.45 0.14
C ALA A 431 -23.31 81.63 -0.78
N GLN A 432 -22.92 81.36 -2.03
CA GLN A 432 -22.65 82.41 -3.02
C GLN A 432 -23.92 83.15 -3.46
N VAL A 433 -25.08 82.49 -3.53
CA VAL A 433 -26.37 83.13 -3.82
C VAL A 433 -26.84 83.96 -2.63
N GLU A 434 -26.71 83.45 -1.41
CA GLU A 434 -27.08 84.18 -0.19
C GLU A 434 -26.21 85.42 0.01
N ALA A 435 -24.89 85.32 -0.16
CA ALA A 435 -23.98 86.48 -0.10
C ALA A 435 -24.25 87.52 -1.22
N LYS A 436 -24.73 87.09 -2.39
CA LYS A 436 -25.18 88.01 -3.45
C LYS A 436 -26.47 88.73 -3.08
N ARG A 437 -27.46 88.02 -2.52
CA ARG A 437 -28.69 88.62 -2.00
C ARG A 437 -28.40 89.67 -0.94
N GLU A 438 -27.53 89.35 0.02
CA GLU A 438 -27.16 90.29 1.10
C GLU A 438 -26.40 91.52 0.57
N HIS A 439 -25.54 91.33 -0.43
CA HIS A 439 -24.92 92.45 -1.13
C HIS A 439 -25.95 93.31 -1.88
N GLU A 440 -26.93 92.70 -2.56
CA GLU A 440 -28.00 93.39 -3.26
C GLU A 440 -28.90 94.17 -2.29
N GLU A 441 -29.28 93.60 -1.16
CA GLU A 441 -30.04 94.26 -0.09
C GLU A 441 -29.29 95.48 0.49
N VAL A 442 -27.97 95.38 0.68
CA VAL A 442 -27.12 96.51 1.09
C VAL A 442 -27.02 97.58 0.00
N VAL A 443 -26.92 97.19 -1.29
CA VAL A 443 -26.91 98.14 -2.41
C VAL A 443 -28.25 98.86 -2.52
N GLN A 444 -29.39 98.16 -2.45
CA GLN A 444 -30.72 98.77 -2.48
C GLN A 444 -30.93 99.74 -1.31
N LEU A 445 -30.40 99.44 -0.12
CA LEU A 445 -30.42 100.35 1.04
C LEU A 445 -29.57 101.61 0.80
N LEU A 446 -28.37 101.46 0.23
CA LEU A 446 -27.51 102.61 -0.12
C LEU A 446 -28.13 103.47 -1.24
N GLU A 447 -28.72 102.85 -2.26
CA GLU A 447 -29.46 103.56 -3.31
C GLU A 447 -30.68 104.32 -2.78
N ALA A 448 -31.35 103.80 -1.73
CA ALA A 448 -32.44 104.49 -1.06
C ALA A 448 -31.93 105.69 -0.24
N GLN A 449 -30.79 105.53 0.45
CA GLN A 449 -30.14 106.63 1.17
C GLN A 449 -29.62 107.73 0.22
N VAL A 450 -29.05 107.36 -0.93
CA VAL A 450 -28.65 108.32 -1.97
C VAL A 450 -29.85 109.08 -2.50
N ARG A 451 -30.95 108.40 -2.88
CA ARG A 451 -32.18 109.06 -3.34
C ARG A 451 -32.80 109.98 -2.29
N GLU A 452 -32.74 109.62 -1.01
CA GLU A 452 -33.22 110.49 0.07
C GLU A 452 -32.34 111.75 0.21
N LEU A 453 -31.01 111.61 0.12
CA LEU A 453 -30.09 112.76 0.10
C LEU A 453 -30.26 113.63 -1.16
N GLU A 454 -30.53 113.02 -2.32
CA GLU A 454 -30.86 113.72 -3.58
C GLU A 454 -32.19 114.48 -3.47
N ASN A 455 -33.21 113.91 -2.83
CA ASN A 455 -34.49 114.58 -2.53
C ASN A 455 -34.31 115.74 -1.54
N GLN A 456 -33.48 115.57 -0.52
CA GLN A 456 -33.14 116.64 0.43
C GLN A 456 -32.37 117.78 -0.26
N TYR A 457 -31.44 117.46 -1.16
CA TYR A 457 -30.75 118.45 -1.98
C TYR A 457 -31.68 119.14 -3.00
N HIS A 458 -32.61 118.40 -3.62
CA HIS A 458 -33.62 118.97 -4.52
C HIS A 458 -34.55 119.93 -3.78
N SER A 459 -35.12 119.51 -2.65
CA SER A 459 -36.02 120.38 -1.86
C SER A 459 -35.28 121.58 -1.23
N GLN A 460 -33.99 121.44 -0.87
CA GLN A 460 -33.14 122.58 -0.52
C GLN A 460 -32.92 123.53 -1.72
N THR A 461 -32.76 122.98 -2.93
CA THR A 461 -32.59 123.76 -4.17
C THR A 461 -33.89 124.45 -4.58
N GLU A 462 -35.04 123.79 -4.43
CA GLU A 462 -36.37 124.39 -4.64
C GLU A 462 -36.62 125.52 -3.62
N HIS A 463 -36.27 125.31 -2.34
CA HIS A 463 -36.33 126.38 -1.34
C HIS A 463 -35.39 127.54 -1.69
N PHE A 464 -34.18 127.27 -2.20
CA PHE A 464 -33.27 128.32 -2.67
C PHE A 464 -33.81 129.06 -3.89
N ASN A 465 -34.46 128.37 -4.83
CA ASN A 465 -35.09 128.95 -6.01
C ASN A 465 -36.30 129.82 -5.63
N LEU A 466 -37.14 129.37 -4.70
CA LEU A 466 -38.25 130.18 -4.15
C LEU A 466 -37.73 131.44 -3.46
N LEU A 467 -36.71 131.31 -2.59
CA LEU A 467 -36.09 132.45 -1.91
C LEU A 467 -35.41 133.42 -2.91
N SER A 468 -34.83 132.89 -3.98
CA SER A 468 -34.25 133.69 -5.08
C SER A 468 -35.32 134.40 -5.89
N GLN A 469 -36.48 133.78 -6.11
CA GLN A 469 -37.63 134.39 -6.77
C GLN A 469 -38.30 135.47 -5.90
N GLU A 470 -38.33 135.31 -4.57
CA GLU A 470 -38.71 136.37 -3.63
C GLU A 470 -37.71 137.55 -3.69
N LEU A 471 -36.41 137.27 -3.72
CA LEU A 471 -35.36 138.29 -3.88
C LEU A 471 -35.45 139.01 -5.24
N GLU A 472 -35.74 138.30 -6.32
CA GLU A 472 -35.91 138.88 -7.66
C GLU A 472 -37.19 139.71 -7.75
N GLN A 473 -38.29 139.31 -7.10
CA GLN A 473 -39.48 140.15 -6.92
C GLN A 473 -39.17 141.43 -6.11
N LEU A 474 -38.34 141.34 -5.07
CA LEU A 474 -37.87 142.51 -4.32
C LEU A 474 -36.93 143.41 -5.17
N GLN A 475 -36.16 142.86 -6.11
CA GLN A 475 -35.43 143.67 -7.11
C GLN A 475 -36.38 144.34 -8.10
N ILE A 476 -37.40 143.65 -8.61
CA ILE A 476 -38.40 144.20 -9.53
C ILE A 476 -39.23 145.31 -8.86
N GLN A 477 -39.51 145.21 -7.56
CA GLN A 477 -40.15 146.29 -6.78
C GLN A 477 -39.25 147.53 -6.56
N ASN A 478 -37.95 147.46 -6.82
CA ASN A 478 -36.99 148.55 -6.56
C ASN A 478 -36.28 149.09 -7.83
N SER A 479 -36.66 148.65 -9.04
CA SER A 479 -35.96 148.95 -10.30
C SER A 479 -36.70 149.93 -11.23
N ASP A 480 -37.30 150.98 -10.66
CA ASP A 480 -37.92 152.09 -11.41
C ASP A 480 -37.10 153.39 -11.28
N LEU A 481 -35.88 153.41 -11.83
CA LEU A 481 -35.08 154.63 -12.07
C LEU A 481 -33.85 154.40 -12.99
N VAL A 482 -33.78 155.16 -14.09
CA VAL A 482 -32.59 155.50 -14.94
C VAL A 482 -32.08 154.49 -15.99
N THR A 483 -31.77 155.05 -17.16
CA THR A 483 -31.28 154.44 -18.43
C THR A 483 -29.75 154.41 -18.56
N SER A 484 -29.17 153.60 -19.49
CA SER A 484 -28.34 154.04 -20.66
C SER A 484 -27.45 152.94 -21.30
N ASP A 485 -27.55 152.79 -22.63
CA ASP A 485 -26.56 152.47 -23.70
C ASP A 485 -25.24 151.65 -23.48
N LEU A 486 -25.11 150.52 -24.22
CA LEU A 486 -24.13 150.22 -25.33
C LEU A 486 -22.58 150.17 -25.04
N PRO A 487 -21.73 149.45 -25.83
CA PRO A 487 -21.71 148.03 -26.29
C PRO A 487 -20.36 147.26 -26.04
N HIS A 488 -20.30 145.96 -26.40
CA HIS A 488 -19.14 145.17 -26.92
C HIS A 488 -17.72 145.30 -26.28
N ALA A 489 -17.17 144.22 -25.69
CA ALA A 489 -15.93 143.51 -26.17
C ALA A 489 -15.30 142.48 -25.18
N THR A 490 -14.89 141.33 -25.73
CA THR A 490 -13.60 140.62 -25.56
C THR A 490 -12.86 140.49 -24.19
N CYS A 491 -12.90 139.26 -23.64
CA CYS A 491 -11.78 138.46 -23.08
C CYS A 491 -11.07 138.80 -21.73
N CYS A 492 -11.30 137.88 -20.76
CA CYS A 492 -10.29 137.08 -20.04
C CYS A 492 -9.52 137.66 -18.82
N SER A 493 -9.05 136.73 -17.97
CA SER A 493 -8.19 136.90 -16.77
C SER A 493 -8.86 137.60 -15.57
N SER A 494 -8.52 137.33 -14.29
CA SER A 494 -7.58 136.34 -13.73
C SER A 494 -7.84 136.07 -12.23
N GLU A 495 -7.23 134.98 -11.71
CA GLU A 495 -6.42 134.86 -10.45
C GLU A 495 -6.74 135.75 -9.21
N ASP A 496 -6.64 135.30 -7.94
CA ASP A 496 -6.38 133.97 -7.35
C ASP A 496 -6.55 134.02 -5.79
N CYS A 497 -6.27 132.91 -5.10
CA CYS A 497 -5.83 132.80 -3.69
C CYS A 497 -6.88 133.06 -2.56
N HIS A 498 -6.76 132.46 -1.36
CA HIS A 498 -5.63 131.75 -0.72
C HIS A 498 -6.02 130.47 0.06
N ALA A 499 -5.19 129.42 -0.10
CA ALA A 499 -4.57 128.59 0.95
C ALA A 499 -5.47 127.72 1.90
N LEU A 500 -5.04 126.55 2.39
CA LEU A 500 -3.67 126.12 2.74
C LEU A 500 -3.26 124.70 2.23
N GLN A 501 -1.95 124.48 2.25
CA GLN A 501 -1.22 123.25 1.92
C GLN A 501 -1.41 122.17 3.03
N CYS A 502 -1.20 120.87 2.80
CA CYS A 502 0.07 120.22 2.42
C CYS A 502 -0.15 118.87 1.69
N SER A 503 0.53 118.62 0.57
CA SER A 503 1.90 118.04 0.48
C SER A 503 1.95 116.56 0.93
N LYS A 504 2.38 115.59 0.12
CA LYS A 504 3.37 115.63 -0.98
C LYS A 504 3.18 114.53 -2.03
N ASN A 505 3.48 114.89 -3.29
CA ASN A 505 4.01 114.09 -4.41
C ASN A 505 3.20 112.87 -4.94
N ILE A 506 2.88 112.74 -6.23
CA ILE A 506 3.72 112.78 -7.47
C ILE A 506 4.61 111.53 -7.58
N ASN A 507 4.56 110.69 -8.62
CA ASN A 507 3.73 110.57 -9.86
C ASN A 507 3.89 109.08 -10.32
N ASP A 508 3.20 108.45 -11.30
CA ASP A 508 2.05 108.67 -12.19
C ASP A 508 2.37 107.85 -13.48
N VAL A 509 1.45 106.96 -13.92
CA VAL A 509 1.41 106.19 -15.21
C VAL A 509 2.68 105.39 -15.69
N ASP A 510 2.64 104.40 -16.59
CA ASP A 510 1.58 103.95 -17.51
C ASP A 510 1.59 102.44 -17.91
N PHE A 511 0.42 101.97 -18.36
CA PHE A 511 0.01 100.89 -19.30
C PHE A 511 0.80 99.56 -19.61
N VAL A 512 0.01 98.55 -20.03
CA VAL A 512 0.31 97.31 -20.84
C VAL A 512 0.68 95.96 -20.15
N SER A 513 -0.34 95.07 -20.15
CA SER A 513 -0.34 93.60 -20.41
C SER A 513 0.45 92.54 -19.60
N THR A 514 -0.22 91.38 -19.50
CA THR A 514 0.21 90.01 -19.13
C THR A 514 1.30 89.40 -20.07
N PRO A 515 1.93 88.21 -19.81
CA PRO A 515 1.67 87.22 -18.75
C PRO A 515 2.94 86.58 -18.08
N ALA A 516 2.69 85.56 -17.24
CA ALA A 516 3.48 84.33 -17.06
C ALA A 516 4.75 84.28 -16.17
N ALA A 517 4.79 83.16 -15.45
CA ALA A 517 5.81 82.63 -14.54
C ALA A 517 7.30 82.75 -14.95
N SER A 518 8.19 82.92 -13.96
CA SER A 518 9.14 81.85 -13.59
C SER A 518 10.01 82.08 -12.34
N LYS A 519 10.41 80.95 -11.76
CA LYS A 519 11.57 80.67 -10.89
C LYS A 519 12.80 81.57 -11.11
N LYS A 520 13.56 81.85 -10.03
CA LYS A 520 15.05 81.96 -10.02
C LYS A 520 15.57 81.94 -8.56
N GLN A 521 16.44 80.99 -8.15
CA GLN A 521 17.93 80.97 -8.23
C GLN A 521 18.61 81.63 -7.00
N THR A 522 19.85 81.31 -6.55
CA THR A 522 20.91 80.40 -7.06
C THR A 522 21.95 80.04 -5.97
N LYS A 523 22.59 78.85 -6.08
CA LYS A 523 24.01 78.51 -5.72
C LYS A 523 24.47 78.69 -4.24
N LYS A 524 25.65 78.22 -3.79
CA LYS A 524 26.41 76.94 -3.99
C LYS A 524 27.68 76.96 -3.08
N LEU A 525 27.99 75.82 -2.43
CA LEU A 525 29.27 75.40 -1.76
C LEU A 525 29.60 75.91 -0.34
N GLU A 526 30.14 74.94 0.44
CA GLU A 526 31.08 75.02 1.58
C GLU A 526 30.61 75.68 2.90
N PHE A 527 30.92 75.16 4.11
CA PHE A 527 31.71 73.97 4.53
C PHE A 527 31.21 73.46 5.91
N GLN A 528 31.46 72.17 6.25
CA GLN A 528 31.39 71.56 7.60
C GLN A 528 29.98 71.43 8.25
N SER A 529 29.59 70.38 9.01
CA SER A 529 30.31 69.21 9.57
C SER A 529 29.43 67.95 9.70
N ASN A 530 30.07 66.77 9.66
CA ASN A 530 29.75 65.46 10.29
C ASN A 530 28.27 64.95 10.25
N SER A 531 27.83 63.94 9.48
CA SER A 531 28.36 62.64 8.99
C SER A 531 28.00 61.42 9.86
N SER A 532 27.20 60.51 9.30
CA SER A 532 26.86 59.17 9.83
C SER A 532 27.85 58.10 9.35
N LYS A 533 27.97 56.96 10.06
CA LYS A 533 28.34 55.68 9.43
C LYS A 533 28.05 54.43 10.30
N SER A 534 28.09 53.26 9.66
CA SER A 534 27.97 51.92 10.22
C SER A 534 29.31 51.17 10.19
N GLU A 535 29.39 50.11 11.01
CA GLU A 535 30.13 48.83 10.77
C GLU A 535 31.69 48.77 10.93
N SER A 536 32.13 47.68 11.60
CA SER A 536 33.28 46.79 11.26
C SER A 536 34.38 46.50 12.34
N THR A 537 34.64 45.20 12.51
CA THR A 537 35.87 44.44 12.86
C THR A 537 37.04 44.97 13.74
N GLN A 538 37.29 44.21 14.82
CA GLN A 538 38.56 43.54 15.22
C GLN A 538 39.78 44.27 15.84
N TYR A 539 40.52 43.45 16.64
CA TYR A 539 41.89 43.55 17.19
C TYR A 539 42.13 44.19 18.59
N SER A 540 42.96 43.48 19.37
CA SER A 540 43.40 43.70 20.78
C SER A 540 44.85 44.28 20.80
N PRO A 541 45.75 44.21 21.85
CA PRO A 541 45.75 43.44 23.13
C PRO A 541 46.33 44.18 24.40
N LYS A 542 46.59 43.39 25.48
CA LYS A 542 47.43 43.64 26.70
C LYS A 542 46.75 44.41 27.86
N SER A 543 46.92 44.07 29.16
CA SER A 543 47.77 43.04 29.84
C SER A 543 47.11 42.45 31.12
N CYS A 544 47.66 41.34 31.63
CA CYS A 544 47.26 40.58 32.84
C CYS A 544 47.86 41.17 34.17
N PRO A 545 47.64 40.61 35.41
CA PRO A 545 48.06 39.24 35.80
C PRO A 545 47.14 38.43 36.76
N THR A 546 47.54 37.16 36.96
CA THR A 546 47.09 36.07 37.87
C THR A 546 47.92 36.08 39.20
N PRO A 547 48.00 35.04 40.09
CA PRO A 547 47.39 33.67 40.20
C PRO A 547 46.64 33.47 41.56
N GLU A 548 46.34 32.30 42.17
CA GLU A 548 46.64 30.84 42.06
C GLU A 548 45.28 30.04 42.13
N GLY A 549 45.06 28.75 42.49
CA GLY A 549 45.83 27.56 42.97
C GLY A 549 44.89 26.65 43.82
N ASP A 550 45.06 25.34 44.03
CA ASP A 550 45.88 24.27 43.39
C ASP A 550 45.41 22.84 43.86
N SER A 551 45.92 21.76 43.24
CA SER A 551 46.04 20.35 43.72
C SER A 551 44.85 19.36 43.79
N GLY A 552 45.07 18.15 43.22
CA GLY A 552 44.39 16.86 43.50
C GLY A 552 43.21 16.48 42.57
N GLY A 553 43.03 15.23 42.12
CA GLY A 553 43.86 14.02 42.23
C GLY A 553 43.05 12.73 41.89
N GLU A 554 43.61 11.84 41.06
CA GLU A 554 43.08 10.56 40.52
C GLU A 554 41.95 9.80 41.28
N MET A 555 40.97 9.24 40.56
CA MET A 555 40.95 7.79 40.20
C MET A 555 39.86 7.45 39.14
N ASP A 556 39.57 6.16 38.94
CA ASP A 556 38.95 5.54 37.75
C ASP A 556 37.56 4.90 38.03
N GLU A 557 37.01 4.22 37.03
CA GLU A 557 35.89 3.24 37.02
C GLU A 557 34.42 3.74 37.05
N LEU A 558 33.80 3.64 35.87
CA LEU A 558 32.51 2.98 35.56
C LEU A 558 31.36 2.98 36.58
N GLU A 559 30.18 3.51 36.18
CA GLU A 559 28.92 2.78 36.35
C GLU A 559 27.85 3.13 35.29
N THR A 560 26.73 2.41 35.27
CA THR A 560 25.73 2.43 34.18
C THR A 560 24.43 3.12 34.60
N ASP A 561 24.19 4.34 34.08
CA ASP A 561 23.08 5.17 34.54
C ASP A 561 21.71 4.77 33.95
N LYS A 562 21.04 3.85 34.65
CA LYS A 562 19.67 3.40 34.38
C LYS A 562 18.67 4.36 35.04
N PHE A 563 18.37 5.47 34.36
CA PHE A 563 17.36 6.43 34.81
C PHE A 563 16.00 5.77 35.08
N SER A 564 15.70 5.61 36.37
CA SER A 564 14.39 5.21 36.87
C SER A 564 13.70 6.46 37.37
N LEU A 565 12.58 6.85 36.75
CA LEU A 565 11.76 7.94 37.28
C LEU A 565 10.92 7.40 38.44
N ILE A 566 11.25 7.84 39.66
CA ILE A 566 10.48 7.55 40.86
C ILE A 566 9.32 8.56 40.93
N LEU A 567 8.10 8.05 41.01
CA LEU A 567 6.94 8.77 41.57
C LEU A 567 6.69 8.24 42.99
N GLU A 568 6.29 9.11 43.91
CA GLU A 568 6.17 8.74 45.33
C GLU A 568 4.93 7.87 45.65
N PRO A 569 5.02 6.89 46.57
CA PRO A 569 3.93 5.95 46.84
C PRO A 569 3.06 6.32 48.06
N GLU A 570 1.92 6.99 47.84
CA GLU A 570 0.89 7.14 48.89
C GLU A 570 -0.13 5.98 48.89
N ARG A 571 0.27 4.87 49.54
CA ARG A 571 -0.57 3.90 50.27
C ARG A 571 -1.85 3.36 49.59
N GLN A 572 -1.78 2.11 49.08
CA GLN A 572 -2.52 0.98 49.70
C GLN A 572 -2.14 -0.40 49.13
N GLY A 573 -1.74 -1.33 50.01
CA GLY A 573 -1.66 -2.78 49.76
C GLY A 573 -0.54 -3.27 48.83
N PRO A 574 -0.28 -4.59 48.79
CA PRO A 574 0.48 -5.21 47.70
C PRO A 574 -0.42 -5.30 46.45
N ALA A 575 -0.02 -4.65 45.36
CA ALA A 575 -0.79 -4.63 44.13
C ALA A 575 -1.05 -6.05 43.60
N LYS A 576 -2.33 -6.39 43.39
CA LYS A 576 -2.74 -7.66 42.81
C LYS A 576 -2.48 -7.62 41.30
N LEU A 577 -1.39 -8.23 40.85
CA LEU A 577 -1.20 -8.52 39.43
C LEU A 577 -2.12 -9.68 39.02
N GLN A 578 -2.95 -9.47 38.00
CA GLN A 578 -3.85 -10.51 37.48
C GLN A 578 -3.72 -10.61 35.96
N VAL A 579 -3.88 -11.82 35.42
CA VAL A 579 -3.77 -12.10 33.98
C VAL A 579 -5.16 -12.39 33.41
N PHE A 580 -5.57 -11.62 32.41
CA PHE A 580 -6.85 -11.78 31.72
C PHE A 580 -6.66 -12.09 30.24
N LEU A 581 -7.67 -12.72 29.63
CA LEU A 581 -7.71 -13.06 28.20
C LEU A 581 -8.79 -12.23 27.51
N ALA A 582 -8.40 -11.44 26.51
CA ALA A 582 -9.33 -10.68 25.67
C ALA A 582 -10.29 -11.62 24.94
N ARG A 583 -11.57 -11.61 25.29
CA ARG A 583 -12.61 -12.43 24.63
C ARG A 583 -13.14 -11.82 23.33
N TYR A 584 -12.99 -10.51 23.18
CA TYR A 584 -13.43 -9.72 22.03
C TYR A 584 -12.33 -8.71 21.69
N SER A 585 -12.29 -8.27 20.43
CA SER A 585 -11.45 -7.13 20.05
C SER A 585 -12.09 -5.83 20.53
N TYR A 586 -11.24 -4.88 20.94
CA TYR A 586 -11.62 -3.53 21.34
C TYR A 586 -10.70 -2.53 20.64
N ASP A 587 -11.28 -1.57 19.93
CA ASP A 587 -10.57 -0.44 19.31
C ASP A 587 -11.08 0.85 20.00
N PRO A 588 -10.26 1.52 20.83
CA PRO A 588 -10.63 2.76 21.51
C PRO A 588 -11.18 3.84 20.58
N PHE A 589 -10.74 3.86 19.31
CA PHE A 589 -11.13 4.88 18.34
C PHE A 589 -12.49 4.64 17.67
N ASP A 590 -13.10 3.46 17.85
CA ASP A 590 -14.50 3.19 17.46
C ASP A 590 -15.49 3.59 18.59
N GLY A 591 -15.00 3.93 19.78
CA GLY A 591 -15.81 4.32 20.95
C GLY A 591 -16.13 5.82 21.04
N PRO A 592 -17.10 6.22 21.88
CA PRO A 592 -17.44 7.62 22.12
C PRO A 592 -16.53 8.32 23.15
N ASN A 593 -15.40 7.70 23.55
CA ASN A 593 -14.52 8.27 24.57
C ASN A 593 -13.71 9.47 24.02
N LYS A 594 -13.29 10.37 24.92
CA LYS A 594 -12.60 11.63 24.62
C LYS A 594 -11.08 11.49 24.53
N ASN A 595 -10.51 10.46 25.16
CA ASN A 595 -9.07 10.20 25.22
C ASN A 595 -8.75 8.73 24.85
N PRO A 596 -9.10 8.28 23.63
CA PRO A 596 -8.82 6.90 23.17
C PRO A 596 -7.31 6.56 23.15
N GLU A 597 -6.43 7.55 23.16
CA GLU A 597 -4.98 7.38 23.30
C GLU A 597 -4.50 6.96 24.71
N ALA A 598 -5.38 7.00 25.71
CA ALA A 598 -5.11 6.51 27.07
C ALA A 598 -5.63 5.09 27.33
N GLU A 599 -6.41 4.51 26.40
CA GLU A 599 -6.94 3.15 26.52
C GLU A 599 -6.06 2.13 25.79
N LEU A 600 -5.95 0.92 26.34
CA LEU A 600 -5.22 -0.19 25.71
C LEU A 600 -6.08 -0.82 24.59
N PRO A 601 -5.64 -0.80 23.31
CA PRO A 601 -6.33 -1.52 22.23
C PRO A 601 -6.11 -3.03 22.37
N LEU A 602 -7.16 -3.83 22.11
CA LEU A 602 -7.16 -5.28 22.35
C LEU A 602 -7.59 -6.09 21.11
N THR A 603 -6.96 -7.22 20.87
CA THR A 603 -7.44 -8.26 19.95
C THR A 603 -7.98 -9.47 20.72
N ALA A 604 -9.11 -10.03 20.28
CA ALA A 604 -9.60 -11.30 20.82
C ALA A 604 -8.52 -12.39 20.72
N GLY A 605 -8.15 -12.98 21.87
CA GLY A 605 -7.07 -13.96 22.00
C GLY A 605 -5.79 -13.44 22.67
N GLU A 606 -5.63 -12.13 22.84
CA GLU A 606 -4.46 -11.54 23.54
C GLU A 606 -4.59 -11.63 25.07
N TYR A 607 -3.45 -11.74 25.75
CA TYR A 607 -3.35 -11.75 27.20
C TYR A 607 -2.92 -10.38 27.72
N ILE A 608 -3.52 -9.97 28.84
CA ILE A 608 -3.42 -8.63 29.42
C ILE A 608 -3.01 -8.78 30.90
N TYR A 609 -2.03 -8.00 31.34
CA TYR A 609 -1.77 -7.79 32.76
C TYR A 609 -2.67 -6.67 33.28
N ILE A 610 -3.39 -6.91 34.37
CA ILE A 610 -4.13 -5.88 35.11
C ILE A 610 -3.45 -5.67 36.46
N TYR A 611 -3.28 -4.40 36.83
CA TYR A 611 -2.64 -3.96 38.07
C TYR A 611 -3.69 -3.41 39.04
N GLY A 612 -3.65 -3.87 40.29
CA GLY A 612 -4.44 -3.29 41.37
C GLY A 612 -5.91 -3.72 41.39
N GLU A 613 -6.79 -2.74 41.58
CA GLU A 613 -8.25 -2.90 41.61
C GLU A 613 -8.89 -1.79 40.76
N MET A 614 -10.17 -1.90 40.43
CA MET A 614 -10.87 -0.97 39.55
C MET A 614 -10.88 0.46 40.13
N ASP A 615 -10.65 1.47 39.30
CA ASP A 615 -10.62 2.88 39.72
C ASP A 615 -12.01 3.51 39.93
N GLU A 616 -12.03 4.79 40.35
CA GLU A 616 -13.26 5.53 40.65
C GLU A 616 -14.12 5.83 39.41
N ASP A 617 -13.52 5.84 38.20
CA ASP A 617 -14.23 6.04 36.92
C ASP A 617 -14.69 4.70 36.29
N GLY A 618 -14.25 3.56 36.83
CA GLY A 618 -14.66 2.22 36.42
C GLY A 618 -13.70 1.51 35.45
N PHE A 619 -12.47 1.99 35.32
CA PHE A 619 -11.44 1.42 34.46
C PHE A 619 -10.42 0.59 35.28
N PHE A 620 -9.50 -0.05 34.57
CA PHE A 620 -8.41 -0.86 35.12
C PHE A 620 -7.10 -0.47 34.43
N GLU A 621 -6.04 -0.23 35.21
CA GLU A 621 -4.69 -0.06 34.67
C GLU A 621 -4.15 -1.42 34.20
N GLY A 622 -3.55 -1.46 33.00
CA GLY A 622 -3.07 -2.71 32.42
C GLY A 622 -2.21 -2.54 31.16
N GLU A 623 -1.37 -3.55 30.89
CA GLU A 623 -0.51 -3.61 29.70
C GLU A 623 -0.70 -4.93 28.93
N LEU A 624 -0.38 -4.90 27.63
CA LEU A 624 -0.47 -6.05 26.75
C LEU A 624 0.75 -6.96 26.89
N MET A 625 0.57 -8.27 26.91
CA MET A 625 1.70 -9.20 26.93
C MET A 625 2.47 -9.17 25.60
N ASP A 626 3.70 -8.65 25.64
CA ASP A 626 4.62 -8.41 24.50
C ASP A 626 4.98 -9.68 23.68
N ALA A 627 4.65 -10.87 24.17
CA ALA A 627 4.78 -12.14 23.45
C ALA A 627 3.75 -13.18 23.91
N GLY A 628 3.02 -13.77 22.96
CA GLY A 628 2.14 -14.93 23.21
C GLY A 628 2.91 -16.26 23.14
N PRO A 629 2.26 -17.42 23.36
CA PRO A 629 2.85 -18.71 23.02
C PRO A 629 3.17 -18.76 21.51
N PRO A 630 4.16 -19.56 21.07
CA PRO A 630 4.44 -19.73 19.65
C PRO A 630 3.23 -20.30 18.91
N ASP A 631 3.14 -20.02 17.61
CA ASP A 631 2.06 -20.52 16.75
C ASP A 631 2.01 -22.07 16.80
N ALA A 632 0.83 -22.67 16.55
CA ALA A 632 0.72 -24.13 16.42
C ALA A 632 1.16 -24.59 15.00
N PRO A 633 1.80 -25.76 14.86
CA PRO A 633 2.09 -26.32 13.54
C PRO A 633 0.81 -26.71 12.82
N LEU A 634 0.83 -26.70 11.48
CA LEU A 634 -0.35 -26.94 10.65
C LEU A 634 -0.25 -28.29 9.91
N ASP A 635 -1.39 -28.80 9.44
CA ASP A 635 -1.47 -30.01 8.60
C ASP A 635 -0.71 -31.23 9.20
N VAL A 636 -1.04 -31.56 10.45
CA VAL A 636 -0.50 -32.74 11.13
C VAL A 636 -1.07 -34.00 10.49
N GLN A 637 -0.22 -34.75 9.79
CA GLN A 637 -0.53 -36.01 9.12
C GLN A 637 0.25 -37.16 9.76
N VAL A 638 -0.32 -38.36 9.69
CA VAL A 638 0.21 -39.56 10.34
C VAL A 638 0.27 -40.67 9.28
N GLN A 639 1.47 -41.20 9.03
CA GLN A 639 1.74 -42.23 8.03
C GLN A 639 2.45 -43.42 8.69
N PRO A 640 1.86 -44.63 8.69
CA PRO A 640 2.55 -45.84 9.12
C PRO A 640 3.54 -46.29 8.03
N ASP A 641 4.76 -46.64 8.41
CA ASP A 641 5.68 -47.32 7.49
C ASP A 641 5.34 -48.83 7.45
N PRO A 642 5.09 -49.45 6.28
CA PRO A 642 4.82 -50.90 6.20
C PRO A 642 6.04 -51.80 6.52
N SER A 643 7.23 -51.22 6.69
CA SER A 643 8.52 -51.91 6.66
C SER A 643 9.21 -52.02 8.03
N ALA A 644 8.75 -51.26 9.03
CA ALA A 644 9.28 -51.22 10.39
C ALA A 644 8.17 -50.82 11.36
N ASP A 645 8.30 -51.15 12.66
CA ASP A 645 7.30 -50.86 13.70
C ASP A 645 7.29 -49.36 14.11
N ILE A 646 7.07 -48.49 13.12
CA ILE A 646 7.39 -47.07 13.14
C ILE A 646 6.27 -46.25 12.50
N LEU A 647 5.92 -45.15 13.17
CA LEU A 647 4.94 -44.16 12.77
C LEU A 647 5.64 -42.84 12.41
N VAL A 648 5.50 -42.40 11.17
CA VAL A 648 5.98 -41.09 10.72
C VAL A 648 4.86 -40.06 10.90
N ILE A 649 5.14 -39.02 11.68
CA ILE A 649 4.19 -37.94 11.95
C ILE A 649 4.77 -36.68 11.30
N SER A 650 4.10 -36.15 10.28
CA SER A 650 4.55 -34.98 9.50
C SER A 650 3.65 -33.77 9.74
N TRP A 651 4.19 -32.57 9.60
CA TRP A 651 3.45 -31.31 9.74
C TRP A 651 4.16 -30.17 8.97
N LEU A 652 3.43 -29.08 8.73
CA LEU A 652 3.99 -27.83 8.24
C LEU A 652 4.61 -27.04 9.42
N PRO A 653 5.93 -26.75 9.39
CA PRO A 653 6.58 -25.93 10.42
C PRO A 653 5.98 -24.52 10.49
N VAL A 654 6.05 -23.89 11.67
CA VAL A 654 5.61 -22.50 11.81
C VAL A 654 6.52 -21.54 11.07
N THR A 655 5.96 -20.40 10.61
CA THR A 655 6.76 -19.36 9.95
C THR A 655 7.58 -18.60 10.99
N ILE A 656 8.87 -18.94 11.08
CA ILE A 656 9.83 -18.22 11.92
C ILE A 656 10.42 -17.00 11.21
N ASP A 657 10.74 -15.96 11.98
CA ASP A 657 11.43 -14.76 11.50
C ASP A 657 12.97 -14.96 11.37
N ALA A 658 13.66 -13.89 10.97
CA ALA A 658 15.13 -13.90 10.83
C ALA A 658 15.90 -14.00 12.17
N ALA A 659 15.22 -13.92 13.31
CA ALA A 659 15.79 -14.18 14.64
C ALA A 659 15.51 -15.61 15.14
N GLY A 660 14.65 -16.36 14.45
CA GLY A 660 14.20 -17.71 14.83
C GLY A 660 12.93 -17.73 15.69
N SER A 661 12.09 -16.70 15.62
CA SER A 661 10.89 -16.53 16.45
C SER A 661 9.58 -16.68 15.68
N SER A 662 8.57 -17.25 16.33
CA SER A 662 7.15 -17.27 15.92
C SER A 662 6.32 -16.64 17.04
N ASN A 663 5.31 -15.84 16.68
CA ASN A 663 4.52 -15.02 17.61
C ASN A 663 5.36 -14.20 18.64
N GLY A 664 6.54 -13.73 18.23
CA GLY A 664 7.50 -13.01 19.08
C GLY A 664 8.49 -13.90 19.87
N VAL A 665 8.17 -15.18 20.10
CA VAL A 665 8.97 -16.10 20.92
C VAL A 665 9.89 -16.98 20.07
N ARG A 666 11.14 -17.15 20.51
CA ARG A 666 12.11 -18.07 19.90
C ARG A 666 11.59 -19.50 19.90
N VAL A 667 11.45 -20.10 18.72
CA VAL A 667 11.13 -21.53 18.59
C VAL A 667 12.40 -22.35 18.82
N THR A 668 12.30 -23.41 19.63
CA THR A 668 13.38 -24.40 19.84
C THR A 668 13.12 -25.73 19.15
N GLY A 669 11.86 -26.10 18.93
CA GLY A 669 11.52 -27.40 18.36
C GLY A 669 10.02 -27.67 18.31
N TYR A 670 9.66 -28.95 18.21
CA TYR A 670 8.28 -29.44 18.25
C TYR A 670 8.15 -30.65 19.17
N ALA A 671 7.11 -30.70 20.00
CA ALA A 671 6.79 -31.81 20.88
C ALA A 671 5.56 -32.56 20.33
N VAL A 672 5.69 -33.88 20.17
CA VAL A 672 4.62 -34.76 19.71
C VAL A 672 3.92 -35.37 20.92
N TYR A 673 2.60 -35.23 20.92
CA TYR A 673 1.71 -35.70 21.97
C TYR A 673 0.76 -36.77 21.44
N VAL A 674 0.56 -37.84 22.20
CA VAL A 674 -0.46 -38.86 21.95
C VAL A 674 -1.33 -38.99 23.19
N ASN A 675 -2.65 -38.86 23.03
CA ASN A 675 -3.63 -38.87 24.12
C ASN A 675 -3.32 -37.88 25.27
N GLY A 676 -2.58 -36.80 24.97
CA GLY A 676 -2.16 -35.79 25.95
C GLY A 676 -0.85 -36.09 26.69
N GLN A 677 -0.19 -37.22 26.43
CA GLN A 677 1.17 -37.52 26.91
C GLN A 677 2.21 -37.17 25.85
N ARG A 678 3.35 -36.57 26.23
CA ARG A 678 4.48 -36.30 25.31
C ARG A 678 5.19 -37.62 25.01
N VAL A 679 5.36 -37.93 23.74
CA VAL A 679 5.99 -39.20 23.28
C VAL A 679 7.37 -38.95 22.69
N THR A 680 7.54 -37.91 21.86
CA THR A 680 8.84 -37.52 21.32
C THR A 680 8.96 -36.00 21.16
N GLU A 681 10.18 -35.49 21.07
CA GLU A 681 10.48 -34.07 20.92
C GLU A 681 11.62 -33.86 19.93
N VAL A 682 11.40 -32.98 18.94
CA VAL A 682 12.34 -32.70 17.86
C VAL A 682 12.91 -31.31 18.05
N ILE A 683 14.17 -31.23 18.48
CA ILE A 683 14.88 -29.97 18.79
C ILE A 683 15.37 -29.29 17.50
N SER A 684 14.43 -28.92 16.62
CA SER A 684 14.68 -28.07 15.46
C SER A 684 13.44 -27.24 15.11
N PRO A 685 13.54 -25.90 15.02
CA PRO A 685 12.39 -25.03 14.72
C PRO A 685 11.86 -25.19 13.28
N THR A 686 12.61 -25.89 12.41
CA THR A 686 12.26 -26.12 10.99
C THR A 686 11.92 -27.58 10.68
N ALA A 687 11.89 -28.47 11.68
CA ALA A 687 11.45 -29.85 11.47
C ALA A 687 9.96 -29.89 11.09
N GLY A 688 9.65 -30.58 9.99
CA GLY A 688 8.28 -30.89 9.54
C GLY A 688 7.91 -32.37 9.70
N SER A 689 8.68 -33.13 10.49
CA SER A 689 8.41 -34.54 10.77
C SER A 689 9.11 -35.05 12.02
N ALA A 690 8.45 -35.97 12.72
CA ALA A 690 9.00 -36.83 13.76
C ALA A 690 8.80 -38.31 13.39
N ILE A 691 9.58 -39.16 14.06
CA ILE A 691 9.50 -40.61 14.01
C ILE A 691 9.12 -41.07 15.43
N VAL A 692 8.12 -41.94 15.54
CA VAL A 692 7.65 -42.55 16.79
C VAL A 692 7.59 -44.06 16.63
N GLU A 693 8.15 -44.82 17.57
CA GLU A 693 8.08 -46.29 17.55
C GLU A 693 6.71 -46.75 18.07
N LEU A 694 6.13 -47.79 17.45
CA LEU A 694 4.84 -48.36 17.87
C LEU A 694 4.92 -48.95 19.29
N SER A 695 6.10 -49.41 19.73
CA SER A 695 6.41 -49.83 21.11
C SER A 695 6.03 -48.78 22.17
N GLN A 696 6.12 -47.50 21.83
CA GLN A 696 5.79 -46.36 22.71
C GLN A 696 4.28 -46.09 22.76
N LEU A 697 3.53 -46.62 21.79
CA LEU A 697 2.10 -46.44 21.59
C LEU A 697 1.29 -47.64 22.10
N GLU A 698 1.87 -48.85 22.15
CA GLU A 698 1.21 -50.07 22.66
C GLU A 698 0.77 -49.97 24.14
N MET A 699 1.41 -49.12 24.94
CA MET A 699 0.99 -48.85 26.33
C MET A 699 -0.28 -47.99 26.44
N LEU A 700 -0.78 -47.41 25.34
CA LEU A 700 -1.92 -46.50 25.31
C LEU A 700 -3.19 -47.18 24.74
N GLN A 701 -3.98 -47.79 25.63
CA GLN A 701 -5.24 -48.43 25.28
C GLN A 701 -6.30 -47.42 24.81
N GLY A 702 -6.83 -47.61 23.59
CA GLY A 702 -7.99 -46.88 23.06
C GLY A 702 -7.72 -46.15 21.75
N SER A 703 -8.60 -45.19 21.40
CA SER A 703 -8.42 -44.34 20.22
C SER A 703 -7.24 -43.41 20.44
N GLN A 704 -6.20 -43.52 19.61
CA GLN A 704 -5.00 -42.69 19.70
C GLN A 704 -5.19 -41.35 18.97
N LYS A 705 -5.28 -40.25 19.72
CA LYS A 705 -5.26 -38.88 19.18
C LYS A 705 -3.84 -38.33 19.21
N VAL A 706 -3.27 -38.09 18.04
CA VAL A 706 -1.99 -37.38 17.86
C VAL A 706 -2.24 -35.86 17.83
N SER A 707 -1.30 -35.09 18.38
CA SER A 707 -1.20 -33.63 18.25
C SER A 707 0.26 -33.21 18.35
N VAL A 708 0.67 -32.19 17.60
CA VAL A 708 2.05 -31.66 17.63
C VAL A 708 2.00 -30.21 18.09
N ARG A 709 2.94 -29.84 18.96
CA ARG A 709 3.05 -28.49 19.54
C ARG A 709 4.39 -27.86 19.23
N THR A 710 4.40 -26.56 18.95
CA THR A 710 5.64 -25.79 18.82
C THR A 710 6.20 -25.53 20.22
N VAL A 711 7.48 -25.82 20.43
CA VAL A 711 8.20 -25.67 21.71
C VAL A 711 9.03 -24.38 21.68
N SER A 712 9.06 -23.68 22.80
CA SER A 712 9.91 -22.52 23.05
C SER A 712 10.46 -22.52 24.48
N PRO A 713 11.46 -21.68 24.81
CA PRO A 713 11.95 -21.53 26.18
C PRO A 713 10.90 -20.97 27.15
N ASN A 714 9.82 -20.38 26.63
CA ASN A 714 8.78 -19.70 27.40
C ASN A 714 7.49 -20.53 27.54
N GLY A 715 7.40 -21.69 26.88
CA GLY A 715 6.19 -22.53 26.84
C GLY A 715 5.96 -23.18 25.48
N GLU A 716 4.75 -23.72 25.30
CA GLU A 716 4.33 -24.46 24.10
C GLU A 716 3.07 -23.87 23.47
N SER A 717 2.84 -24.18 22.18
CA SER A 717 1.59 -23.90 21.49
C SER A 717 0.42 -24.72 22.06
N ALA A 718 -0.80 -24.37 21.66
CA ALA A 718 -2.02 -25.15 21.90
C ALA A 718 -1.91 -26.59 21.38
#